data_AF-A0A4W5P734-F1
#
_entry.id   AF-A0A4W5P734-F1
#
_cell.length_a   1.000
_cell.length_b   1.000
_cell.length_c   1.000
_cell.angle_alpha   90.00
_cell.angle_beta   90.00
_cell.angle_gamma   90.00
#
_symmetry.space_group_name_H-M   'P 1'
#
loop_
_entity.id
_entity.type
_entity.pdbx_description
1 polymer ?
#
loop_
_entity_poly.entity_id
_entity_poly.type
_entity_poly.pdbx_seq_one_letter_code
_entity_poly.pdbx_strand_id
1 'polypeptide(L)'
;MYKSTSLFVIFLSLFVVSEAVFEDQVGKFDWRQQYVGKTLFAHFDSHSQTSKKLFLATDKNIFASFNSRTGDLFWRHVDKAGPEGAIDILLLHGQDGRLLRSWDTNMGGLNWEAVLDTGSFQAACFVAIQDTVKHLAVLKNAAISLHYLTNGHQKWVENLPDRDTVQYQAVYSGGEEEIYVLGVVPNSHLTIIAYSLEDGEIIKQRSVEAPWLSSVESSCVVVGQGMLMCVDPGTLALYTLPIQSDVFPPQLYVHAFLKKDDSVGYRVLVQTQDHALTFIQQPGTHTDTGTYTQTLERHEVKGIVRRAQRQYCVKAQIWERVPKHFCSNEGQPRTQWPPSFLNGRSLEPPRLFLELALFGIDSKSGSILWKHYLENVQPNAVFKLIVQRTTAHFPHPPQCTLLIKDKDTGLASLHVFNPIFGRKSHIALPVLPRPILQSLLLPVIDQDYAKVLLLVDDQYKVTAFPSTKNVLQQLQEMASSIFFYLVRSDQGNLSGFRLRKDLSTERIWEVVLPTDVQKIVAVNGKRPNEHVHSQGRVMGDRSVLYKYLNPNLLAVVTESTDTHPERAFVGMFLVDGVTGRIIHEAVQRKARGPVHFVHSENWVVVSSSCCSCSSCSSCSCLGLPSGAILSLPKMFLDPRRPEVVTEHSREENLIPYAPEMPIRTEWFINYNQTVLRVKGIYTAPSGLESTCLVVAYGLDIYQTRVYPSKQFDVLKDDYDYVLISSVLFALFFATMISKRLAQVKLLNRAWR
;
A
#
# COMPACT_ATOMS: atom_id res chain seq x y z
N MET A 1 40.96 -43.01 38.59
CA MET A 1 40.86 -42.34 37.26
C MET A 1 39.41 -42.02 36.92
N TYR A 2 38.66 -41.34 37.80
CA TYR A 2 37.17 -41.28 37.74
C TYR A 2 36.57 -39.87 38.02
N LYS A 3 37.37 -38.80 37.90
CA LYS A 3 36.93 -37.40 38.13
C LYS A 3 36.94 -36.50 36.88
N SER A 4 37.49 -36.94 35.75
CA SER A 4 37.58 -36.11 34.53
C SER A 4 36.33 -36.19 33.64
N THR A 5 35.62 -37.32 33.67
CA THR A 5 34.45 -37.59 32.80
C THR A 5 33.20 -36.80 33.18
N SER A 6 33.03 -36.42 34.45
CA SER A 6 31.83 -35.70 34.91
C SER A 6 31.76 -34.25 34.43
N LEU A 7 32.91 -33.56 34.33
CA LEU A 7 32.96 -32.16 33.87
C LEU A 7 32.50 -32.02 32.40
N PHE A 8 32.80 -33.00 31.56
CA PHE A 8 32.48 -32.96 30.13
C PHE A 8 30.98 -33.08 29.85
N VAL A 9 30.23 -33.75 30.73
CA VAL A 9 28.76 -33.85 30.64
C VAL A 9 28.09 -32.56 31.11
N ILE A 10 28.60 -31.95 32.19
CA ILE A 10 28.05 -30.69 32.73
C ILE A 10 28.25 -29.53 31.73
N PHE A 11 29.37 -29.49 31.00
CA PHE A 11 29.61 -28.45 30.00
C PHE A 11 28.65 -28.52 28.80
N LEU A 12 28.09 -29.69 28.48
CA LEU A 12 27.03 -29.81 27.46
C LEU A 12 25.65 -29.32 27.96
N SER A 13 25.39 -29.34 29.28
CA SER A 13 24.08 -28.96 29.83
C SER A 13 23.83 -27.44 29.94
N LEU A 14 24.82 -26.60 29.62
CA LEU A 14 24.72 -25.13 29.72
C LEU A 14 24.28 -24.44 28.43
N PHE A 15 24.17 -25.15 27.30
CA PHE A 15 23.53 -24.63 26.08
C PHE A 15 22.02 -24.95 26.05
N VAL A 16 21.30 -24.51 27.09
CA VAL A 16 19.85 -24.34 26.99
C VAL A 16 19.59 -23.06 26.21
N VAL A 17 19.58 -23.17 24.88
CA VAL A 17 19.12 -22.09 23.99
C VAL A 17 17.64 -21.87 24.28
N SER A 18 17.27 -20.65 24.65
CA SER A 18 15.88 -20.26 24.87
C SER A 18 15.13 -20.22 23.54
N GLU A 19 14.13 -21.08 23.33
CA GLU A 19 13.17 -20.95 22.22
C GLU A 19 12.27 -19.71 22.43
N ALA A 20 12.82 -18.54 22.11
CA ALA A 20 12.04 -17.44 21.56
C ALA A 20 11.78 -17.70 20.06
N VAL A 21 10.87 -16.93 19.46
CA VAL A 21 10.47 -17.11 18.05
C VAL A 21 11.66 -16.87 17.10
N PHE A 22 12.14 -17.95 16.46
CA PHE A 22 13.12 -18.03 15.35
C PHE A 22 13.88 -16.72 15.02
N GLU A 23 14.87 -16.39 15.87
CA GLU A 23 15.82 -15.29 15.65
C GLU A 23 16.49 -15.37 14.27
N ASP A 24 16.72 -16.59 13.78
CA ASP A 24 17.43 -16.82 12.54
C ASP A 24 16.62 -16.48 11.27
N GLN A 25 15.28 -16.39 11.31
CA GLN A 25 14.46 -16.20 10.10
C GLN A 25 14.17 -14.74 9.76
N VAL A 26 14.39 -13.81 10.71
CA VAL A 26 14.17 -12.36 10.55
C VAL A 26 15.02 -11.79 9.41
N GLY A 27 14.38 -11.17 8.41
CA GLY A 27 15.05 -10.56 7.26
C GLY A 27 15.60 -11.55 6.22
N LYS A 28 15.45 -12.87 6.40
CA LYS A 28 15.79 -13.87 5.37
C LYS A 28 14.69 -14.02 4.30
N PHE A 29 13.44 -13.81 4.68
CA PHE A 29 12.24 -14.17 3.88
C PHE A 29 11.18 -13.07 3.80
N ASP A 30 11.43 -11.94 4.45
CA ASP A 30 10.51 -10.82 4.60
C ASP A 30 11.23 -9.46 4.44
N TRP A 31 10.48 -8.46 3.99
CA TRP A 31 10.98 -7.11 3.76
C TRP A 31 9.85 -6.08 3.79
N ARG A 32 10.16 -4.85 4.22
CA ARG A 32 9.27 -3.68 4.18
C ARG A 32 9.87 -2.58 3.31
N GLN A 33 9.03 -2.00 2.45
CA GLN A 33 9.32 -0.76 1.75
C GLN A 33 8.41 0.34 2.27
N GLN A 34 9.01 1.46 2.69
CA GLN A 34 8.33 2.57 3.34
C GLN A 34 8.18 3.75 2.39
N TYR A 35 6.95 4.23 2.22
CA TYR A 35 6.65 5.37 1.36
C TYR A 35 5.99 6.50 2.17
N VAL A 36 5.91 7.69 1.55
CA VAL A 36 5.23 8.87 2.14
C VAL A 36 4.33 9.62 1.15
N GLY A 37 4.23 9.20 -0.12
CA GLY A 37 3.39 9.84 -1.13
C GLY A 37 4.05 10.97 -1.93
N LYS A 38 3.23 11.70 -2.70
CA LYS A 38 3.64 12.83 -3.54
C LYS A 38 4.02 14.00 -2.65
N THR A 39 5.20 14.56 -2.83
CA THR A 39 5.61 15.78 -2.10
C THR A 39 4.71 16.96 -2.52
N LEU A 40 4.31 17.75 -1.53
CA LEU A 40 3.68 19.08 -1.67
C LEU A 40 4.70 20.18 -1.33
N PHE A 41 5.45 20.00 -0.23
CA PHE A 41 6.45 20.95 0.26
C PHE A 41 7.74 20.23 0.63
N ALA A 42 8.87 20.89 0.38
CA ALA A 42 10.19 20.42 0.78
C ALA A 42 11.02 21.55 1.39
N HIS A 43 11.82 21.24 2.40
CA HIS A 43 12.78 22.16 3.00
C HIS A 43 14.07 21.42 3.38
N PHE A 44 15.22 22.00 3.03
CA PHE A 44 16.52 21.48 3.40
C PHE A 44 17.01 22.13 4.69
N ASP A 45 17.57 21.34 5.59
CA ASP A 45 18.14 21.84 6.85
C ASP A 45 19.39 22.69 6.60
N SER A 46 19.23 24.01 6.68
CA SER A 46 20.29 25.01 6.52
C SER A 46 21.05 25.33 7.81
N HIS A 47 20.64 24.78 8.97
CA HIS A 47 21.21 25.11 10.28
C HIS A 47 22.68 24.68 10.43
N SER A 48 23.17 23.80 9.54
CA SER A 48 24.59 23.48 9.38
C SER A 48 24.92 23.09 7.94
N GLN A 49 26.02 23.61 7.41
CA GLN A 49 26.59 23.22 6.10
C GLN A 49 26.91 21.71 6.00
N THR A 50 27.03 21.01 7.15
CA THR A 50 27.24 19.55 7.19
C THR A 50 25.96 18.74 7.34
N SER A 51 24.78 19.39 7.46
CA SER A 51 23.51 18.68 7.58
C SER A 51 23.17 17.90 6.31
N LYS A 52 22.38 16.85 6.53
CA LYS A 52 21.94 15.89 5.52
C LYS A 52 20.43 15.67 5.65
N LYS A 53 19.69 16.58 6.29
CA LYS A 53 18.24 16.43 6.48
C LYS A 53 17.47 17.16 5.39
N LEU A 54 16.45 16.49 4.89
CA LEU A 54 15.45 17.01 3.95
C LEU A 54 14.08 16.71 4.54
N PHE A 55 13.36 17.76 4.94
CA PHE A 55 12.00 17.66 5.46
C PHE A 55 11.00 17.75 4.31
N LEU A 56 10.00 16.87 4.32
CA LEU A 56 8.98 16.78 3.26
C LEU A 56 7.58 16.69 3.89
N ALA A 57 6.64 17.45 3.33
CA ALA A 57 5.20 17.26 3.52
C ALA A 57 4.53 16.82 2.19
N THR A 58 3.40 16.13 2.27
CA THR A 58 2.92 15.26 1.18
C THR A 58 1.40 15.19 1.05
N ASP A 59 0.92 14.79 -0.14
CA ASP A 59 -0.49 14.60 -0.49
C ASP A 59 -1.22 13.53 0.33
N LYS A 60 -0.47 12.70 1.05
CA LYS A 60 -1.02 11.66 1.95
C LYS A 60 -1.06 12.12 3.40
N ASN A 61 -0.86 13.40 3.73
CA ASN A 61 -0.86 13.88 5.12
C ASN A 61 0.27 13.24 5.93
N ILE A 62 1.49 13.31 5.39
CA ILE A 62 2.70 12.72 5.99
C ILE A 62 3.80 13.77 6.00
N PHE A 63 4.35 14.01 7.19
CA PHE A 63 5.51 14.85 7.44
C PHE A 63 6.71 13.95 7.78
N ALA A 64 7.85 14.13 7.13
CA ALA A 64 8.97 13.19 7.23
C ALA A 64 10.33 13.85 7.00
N SER A 65 11.36 13.30 7.64
CA SER A 65 12.76 13.69 7.47
C SER A 65 13.56 12.59 6.78
N PHE A 66 14.30 12.97 5.73
CA PHE A 66 15.08 12.09 4.88
C PHE A 66 16.56 12.46 4.88
N ASN A 67 17.42 11.45 4.69
CA ASN A 67 18.85 11.61 4.47
C ASN A 67 19.12 12.06 3.03
N SER A 68 19.50 13.33 2.84
CA SER A 68 19.79 13.94 1.54
C SER A 68 21.06 13.39 0.84
N ARG A 69 21.67 12.31 1.33
CA ARG A 69 22.78 11.59 0.66
C ARG A 69 22.39 10.19 0.18
N THR A 70 21.46 9.53 0.86
CA THR A 70 21.12 8.12 0.63
C THR A 70 19.64 7.88 0.33
N GLY A 71 18.78 8.86 0.62
CA GLY A 71 17.33 8.73 0.53
C GLY A 71 16.67 7.96 1.68
N ASP A 72 17.44 7.52 2.68
CA ASP A 72 16.91 6.82 3.85
C ASP A 72 15.98 7.72 4.67
N LEU A 73 14.99 7.12 5.32
CA LEU A 73 14.11 7.80 6.26
C LEU A 73 14.78 7.92 7.64
N PHE A 74 14.85 9.12 8.20
CA PHE A 74 15.20 9.30 9.63
C PHE A 74 13.96 9.10 10.52
N TRP A 75 12.87 9.78 10.20
CA TRP A 75 11.58 9.65 10.89
C TRP A 75 10.42 10.11 9.99
N ARG A 76 9.19 9.70 10.32
CA ARG A 76 7.95 10.19 9.71
C ARG A 76 6.78 10.17 10.69
N HIS A 77 5.86 11.10 10.49
CA HIS A 77 4.56 11.17 11.14
C HIS A 77 3.46 11.08 10.08
N VAL A 78 2.51 10.18 10.29
CA VAL A 78 1.43 9.87 9.36
C VAL A 78 0.11 10.20 10.06
N ASP A 79 -0.56 11.26 9.62
CA ASP A 79 -1.79 11.74 10.25
C ASP A 79 -3.02 10.93 9.74
N LYS A 80 -4.23 11.44 9.97
CA LYS A 80 -5.49 10.98 9.38
C LYS A 80 -5.44 11.05 7.86
N ALA A 81 -6.16 10.15 7.20
CA ALA A 81 -6.19 10.00 5.75
C ALA A 81 -7.29 10.81 5.03
N GLY A 82 -7.74 11.92 5.63
CA GLY A 82 -8.80 12.79 5.12
C GLY A 82 -8.44 14.28 5.26
N PRO A 83 -9.36 15.22 4.98
CA PRO A 83 -9.06 16.66 5.03
C PRO A 83 -8.54 17.11 6.40
N GLU A 84 -9.05 16.54 7.50
CA GLU A 84 -8.62 16.80 8.89
C GLU A 84 -7.11 16.71 9.19
N GLY A 85 -6.30 16.12 8.30
CA GLY A 85 -4.86 16.03 8.45
C GLY A 85 -4.06 16.65 7.30
N ALA A 86 -4.69 17.37 6.36
CA ALA A 86 -3.95 17.92 5.22
C ALA A 86 -2.97 19.02 5.67
N ILE A 87 -1.85 19.11 4.96
CA ILE A 87 -0.74 20.00 5.31
C ILE A 87 -0.78 21.18 4.34
N ASP A 88 -1.33 22.30 4.77
CA ASP A 88 -1.54 23.48 3.90
C ASP A 88 -0.23 24.24 3.62
N ILE A 89 0.64 24.42 4.62
CA ILE A 89 2.00 24.96 4.48
C ILE A 89 2.98 24.19 5.38
N LEU A 90 4.24 24.03 4.92
CA LEU A 90 5.38 23.58 5.73
C LEU A 90 5.90 24.66 6.71
N LEU A 91 4.96 25.39 7.35
CA LEU A 91 5.20 26.31 8.46
C LEU A 91 4.46 25.81 9.72
N LEU A 92 4.33 24.48 9.85
CA LEU A 92 3.82 23.75 11.01
C LEU A 92 2.28 23.51 11.09
N HIS A 93 1.64 23.14 9.96
CA HIS A 93 0.29 22.49 9.87
C HIS A 93 -0.92 23.44 10.09
N GLY A 94 -2.17 23.16 9.67
CA GLY A 94 -2.82 22.08 8.89
C GLY A 94 -4.35 22.31 8.78
N GLN A 95 -5.08 21.59 7.91
CA GLN A 95 -6.35 22.02 7.28
C GLN A 95 -7.44 22.69 8.14
N ASP A 96 -8.16 23.64 7.51
CA ASP A 96 -8.83 24.79 8.15
C ASP A 96 -7.89 25.61 9.05
N GLY A 97 -6.58 25.47 8.86
CA GLY A 97 -5.57 26.03 9.77
C GLY A 97 -5.83 25.68 11.23
N ARG A 98 -6.48 24.54 11.55
CA ARG A 98 -7.09 24.34 12.88
C ARG A 98 -6.09 23.83 13.93
N LEU A 99 -5.01 23.19 13.51
CA LEU A 99 -3.99 22.62 14.39
C LEU A 99 -2.59 23.06 13.97
N LEU A 100 -1.92 23.79 14.85
CA LEU A 100 -0.55 24.28 14.67
C LEU A 100 0.40 23.45 15.55
N ARG A 101 1.49 22.89 14.99
CA ARG A 101 2.32 21.86 15.67
C ARG A 101 3.81 22.02 15.45
N SER A 102 4.55 22.46 16.47
CA SER A 102 6.01 22.52 16.42
C SER A 102 6.65 21.15 16.65
N TRP A 103 7.64 20.79 15.83
CA TRP A 103 8.37 19.52 15.88
C TRP A 103 9.88 19.74 16.04
N ASP A 104 10.55 18.92 16.83
CA ASP A 104 12.01 18.84 16.87
C ASP A 104 12.54 18.21 15.57
N THR A 105 13.42 18.94 14.88
CA THR A 105 14.03 18.51 13.63
C THR A 105 15.06 17.38 13.80
N ASN A 106 15.44 17.02 15.04
CA ASN A 106 16.39 15.96 15.33
C ASN A 106 15.70 14.61 15.56
N MET A 107 14.96 14.47 16.66
CA MET A 107 14.28 13.25 17.06
C MET A 107 12.92 13.06 16.37
N GLY A 108 12.36 14.13 15.78
CA GLY A 108 10.97 14.12 15.32
C GLY A 108 9.97 14.19 16.48
N GLY A 109 10.37 14.65 17.67
CA GLY A 109 9.45 14.86 18.79
C GLY A 109 8.47 16.00 18.50
N LEU A 110 7.29 15.96 19.11
CA LEU A 110 6.37 17.12 19.15
C LEU A 110 6.80 18.03 20.30
N ASN A 111 7.05 19.31 20.02
CA ASN A 111 7.41 20.32 21.02
C ASN A 111 6.15 20.89 21.70
N TRP A 112 5.16 21.27 20.88
CA TRP A 112 3.86 21.80 21.30
C TRP A 112 2.83 21.65 20.19
N GLU A 113 1.54 21.62 20.57
CA GLU A 113 0.39 21.62 19.67
C GLU A 113 -0.64 22.66 20.18
N ALA A 114 -1.13 23.51 19.29
CA ALA A 114 -2.09 24.56 19.57
C ALA A 114 -3.32 24.41 18.67
N VAL A 115 -4.50 24.64 19.24
CA VAL A 115 -5.78 24.65 18.51
C VAL A 115 -6.12 26.09 18.15
N LEU A 116 -6.37 26.33 16.86
CA LEU A 116 -6.72 27.63 16.32
C LEU A 116 -8.22 27.72 16.03
N ASP A 117 -8.76 28.95 16.03
CA ASP A 117 -10.19 29.24 15.83
C ASP A 117 -10.73 28.77 14.46
N THR A 118 -12.05 28.62 14.35
CA THR A 118 -12.70 28.18 13.12
C THR A 118 -12.66 29.24 12.03
N GLY A 119 -12.02 28.93 10.90
CA GLY A 119 -11.96 29.77 9.70
C GLY A 119 -11.08 29.11 8.64
N SER A 120 -11.28 29.45 7.37
CA SER A 120 -10.45 28.89 6.30
C SER A 120 -9.06 29.54 6.34
N PHE A 121 -8.02 28.73 6.38
CA PHE A 121 -6.62 29.20 6.34
C PHE A 121 -6.31 29.89 5.00
N GLN A 122 -5.52 30.96 5.04
CA GLN A 122 -5.04 31.66 3.84
C GLN A 122 -3.52 31.67 3.80
N ALA A 123 -2.87 32.30 4.80
CA ALA A 123 -1.41 32.42 4.84
C ALA A 123 -0.85 32.36 6.26
N ALA A 124 0.45 32.08 6.39
CA ALA A 124 1.20 32.22 7.63
C ALA A 124 2.59 32.81 7.35
N CYS A 125 3.09 33.62 8.28
CA CYS A 125 4.39 34.29 8.16
C CYS A 125 5.13 34.26 9.50
N PHE A 126 6.45 34.02 9.47
CA PHE A 126 7.29 34.19 10.66
C PHE A 126 7.54 35.68 10.92
N VAL A 127 7.44 36.07 12.19
CA VAL A 127 7.59 37.46 12.63
C VAL A 127 8.89 37.58 13.44
N ALA A 128 9.79 38.41 12.94
CA ALA A 128 11.04 38.78 13.60
C ALA A 128 10.88 40.07 14.39
N ILE A 129 11.52 40.13 15.57
CA ILE A 129 11.68 41.34 16.38
C ILE A 129 13.15 41.42 16.76
N GLN A 130 13.86 42.48 16.33
CA GLN A 130 15.30 42.67 16.59
C GLN A 130 16.11 41.44 16.11
N ASP A 131 16.06 41.17 14.79
CA ASP A 131 16.71 40.04 14.10
C ASP A 131 16.42 38.63 14.65
N THR A 132 15.44 38.48 15.55
CA THR A 132 15.08 37.19 16.16
C THR A 132 13.62 36.85 15.90
N VAL A 133 13.38 35.71 15.23
CA VAL A 133 12.03 35.19 15.01
C VAL A 133 11.47 34.71 16.35
N LYS A 134 10.42 35.39 16.82
CA LYS A 134 9.78 35.12 18.14
C LYS A 134 8.32 34.70 18.00
N HIS A 135 7.65 35.11 16.91
CA HIS A 135 6.22 34.88 16.72
C HIS A 135 5.90 34.31 15.34
N LEU A 136 4.70 33.74 15.22
CA LEU A 136 4.10 33.31 13.95
C LEU A 136 2.76 34.01 13.78
N ALA A 137 2.60 34.76 12.69
CA ALA A 137 1.32 35.33 12.28
C ALA A 137 0.57 34.31 11.41
N VAL A 138 -0.71 34.08 11.70
CA VAL A 138 -1.59 33.15 10.98
C VAL A 138 -2.86 33.89 10.55
N LEU A 139 -3.10 33.93 9.24
CA LEU A 139 -4.25 34.54 8.60
C LEU A 139 -5.29 33.49 8.21
N LYS A 140 -6.52 33.74 8.63
CA LYS A 140 -7.72 33.04 8.19
C LYS A 140 -8.65 34.02 7.48
N ASN A 141 -9.61 33.52 6.74
CA ASN A 141 -10.60 34.32 6.01
C ASN A 141 -11.40 35.33 6.87
N ALA A 142 -11.49 35.15 8.18
CA ALA A 142 -12.23 36.03 9.09
C ALA A 142 -11.36 36.84 10.09
N ALA A 143 -10.14 36.39 10.37
CA ALA A 143 -9.31 36.91 11.45
C ALA A 143 -7.81 36.67 11.20
N ILE A 144 -6.96 37.53 11.75
CA ILE A 144 -5.51 37.32 11.90
C ILE A 144 -5.17 37.06 13.36
N SER A 145 -4.25 36.13 13.63
CA SER A 145 -3.81 35.78 14.98
C SER A 145 -2.29 35.70 15.07
N LEU A 146 -1.73 36.11 16.21
CA LEU A 146 -0.29 36.10 16.46
C LEU A 146 0.05 35.14 17.61
N HIS A 147 0.98 34.21 17.38
CA HIS A 147 1.32 33.12 18.31
C HIS A 147 2.80 33.14 18.69
N TYR A 148 3.13 32.74 19.91
CA TYR A 148 4.51 32.60 20.39
C TYR A 148 5.16 31.32 19.85
N LEU A 149 6.31 31.42 19.19
CA LEU A 149 6.98 30.28 18.55
C LEU A 149 7.53 29.25 19.55
N THR A 150 7.78 29.65 20.79
CA THR A 150 8.37 28.81 21.84
C THR A 150 7.39 27.80 22.44
N ASN A 151 6.09 28.12 22.49
CA ASN A 151 5.08 27.34 23.21
C ASN A 151 3.72 27.22 22.49
N GLY A 152 3.52 27.89 21.35
CA GLY A 152 2.29 27.84 20.57
C GLY A 152 1.11 28.62 21.17
N HIS A 153 1.30 29.37 22.26
CA HIS A 153 0.23 30.17 22.84
C HIS A 153 -0.08 31.40 21.96
N GLN A 154 -1.36 31.74 21.88
CA GLN A 154 -1.84 32.97 21.26
C GLN A 154 -1.45 34.19 22.10
N LYS A 155 -0.91 35.23 21.45
CA LYS A 155 -0.70 36.57 22.03
C LYS A 155 -1.97 37.40 21.88
N TRP A 156 -2.47 37.54 20.65
CA TRP A 156 -3.71 38.23 20.30
C TRP A 156 -4.35 37.61 19.05
N VAL A 157 -5.64 37.91 18.84
CA VAL A 157 -6.40 37.60 17.63
C VAL A 157 -7.30 38.78 17.30
N GLU A 158 -7.31 39.20 16.05
CA GLU A 158 -8.10 40.35 15.59
C GLU A 158 -8.91 40.05 14.33
N ASN A 159 -10.09 40.67 14.25
CA ASN A 159 -11.02 40.44 13.15
C ASN A 159 -10.63 41.28 11.93
N LEU A 160 -10.76 40.69 10.74
CA LEU A 160 -10.45 41.39 9.49
C LEU A 160 -11.61 42.33 9.10
N PRO A 161 -11.36 43.62 8.83
CA PRO A 161 -12.40 44.53 8.36
C PRO A 161 -12.85 44.17 6.95
N ASP A 162 -14.10 44.51 6.60
CA ASP A 162 -14.67 44.34 5.26
C ASP A 162 -14.56 42.91 4.66
N ARG A 163 -14.46 41.89 5.50
CA ARG A 163 -14.27 40.47 5.14
C ARG A 163 -15.29 39.88 4.16
N ASP A 164 -16.47 40.51 4.04
CA ASP A 164 -17.54 40.07 3.13
C ASP A 164 -17.31 40.59 1.69
N THR A 165 -16.34 41.49 1.48
CA THR A 165 -15.97 42.06 0.17
C THR A 165 -14.47 41.94 -0.16
N VAL A 166 -13.58 42.01 0.85
CA VAL A 166 -12.12 41.91 0.71
C VAL A 166 -11.65 40.48 0.95
N GLN A 167 -11.01 39.86 -0.04
CA GLN A 167 -10.39 38.54 0.07
C GLN A 167 -8.93 38.69 0.53
N TYR A 168 -8.69 38.53 1.83
CA TYR A 168 -7.34 38.55 2.41
C TYR A 168 -6.59 37.25 2.08
N GLN A 169 -5.43 37.38 1.41
CA GLN A 169 -4.72 36.25 0.80
C GLN A 169 -3.26 36.11 1.27
N ALA A 170 -2.61 37.19 1.73
CA ALA A 170 -1.21 37.12 2.16
C ALA A 170 -0.92 37.93 3.43
N VAL A 171 0.09 37.47 4.18
CA VAL A 171 0.66 38.17 5.36
C VAL A 171 2.15 38.37 5.14
N TYR A 172 2.63 39.52 5.60
CA TYR A 172 4.00 39.95 5.46
C TYR A 172 4.52 40.62 6.75
N SER A 173 5.80 40.45 7.10
CA SER A 173 6.42 41.08 8.28
C SER A 173 7.89 41.44 8.01
N GLY A 174 8.19 42.74 8.01
CA GLY A 174 9.50 43.29 7.58
C GLY A 174 10.60 43.28 8.64
N GLY A 175 10.35 42.75 9.84
CA GLY A 175 11.24 42.87 11.00
C GLY A 175 11.11 44.19 11.78
N GLU A 176 10.34 45.15 11.25
CA GLU A 176 9.78 46.29 11.99
C GLU A 176 8.62 45.82 12.90
N GLU A 177 8.16 46.66 13.82
CA GLU A 177 7.13 46.31 14.81
C GLU A 177 5.68 46.30 14.26
N GLU A 178 5.54 46.06 12.94
CA GLU A 178 4.27 46.02 12.20
C GLU A 178 4.13 44.73 11.36
N ILE A 179 2.92 44.17 11.28
CA ILE A 179 2.54 43.09 10.35
C ILE A 179 1.66 43.68 9.25
N TYR A 180 2.00 43.41 8.00
CA TYR A 180 1.22 43.81 6.83
C TYR A 180 0.34 42.65 6.35
N VAL A 181 -0.95 42.92 6.17
CA VAL A 181 -1.95 41.98 5.61
C VAL A 181 -2.44 42.52 4.27
N LEU A 182 -2.47 41.64 3.27
CA LEU A 182 -2.83 41.95 1.89
C LEU A 182 -4.13 41.24 1.50
N GLY A 183 -5.10 41.99 0.98
CA GLY A 183 -6.35 41.45 0.46
C GLY A 183 -6.84 42.16 -0.79
N VAL A 184 -7.55 41.45 -1.65
CA VAL A 184 -8.06 41.95 -2.94
C VAL A 184 -9.58 41.98 -2.96
N VAL A 185 -10.14 43.08 -3.48
CA VAL A 185 -11.50 43.12 -4.02
C VAL A 185 -11.39 42.85 -5.52
N PRO A 186 -11.81 41.66 -6.03
CA PRO A 186 -11.51 41.24 -7.40
C PRO A 186 -11.99 42.23 -8.47
N ASN A 187 -11.08 42.61 -9.38
CA ASN A 187 -11.30 43.61 -10.43
C ASN A 187 -11.66 45.01 -9.90
N SER A 188 -11.22 45.37 -8.69
CA SER A 188 -11.39 46.72 -8.12
C SER A 188 -10.11 47.26 -7.49
N HIS A 189 -9.68 46.73 -6.35
CA HIS A 189 -8.57 47.30 -5.58
C HIS A 189 -7.88 46.30 -4.65
N LEU A 190 -6.63 46.61 -4.32
CA LEU A 190 -5.80 45.96 -3.30
C LEU A 190 -5.89 46.76 -2.00
N THR A 191 -6.32 46.09 -0.93
CA THR A 191 -6.33 46.63 0.44
C THR A 191 -5.12 46.10 1.21
N ILE A 192 -4.42 47.01 1.88
CA ILE A 192 -3.20 46.76 2.65
C ILE A 192 -3.43 47.28 4.07
N ILE A 193 -3.23 46.44 5.08
CA ILE A 193 -3.47 46.80 6.49
C ILE A 193 -2.21 46.50 7.30
N ALA A 194 -1.75 47.47 8.10
CA ALA A 194 -0.66 47.31 9.05
C ALA A 194 -1.21 47.15 10.47
N TYR A 195 -0.83 46.06 11.14
CA TYR A 195 -1.22 45.68 12.50
C TYR A 195 -0.02 45.81 13.46
N SER A 196 -0.25 46.30 14.68
CA SER A 196 0.78 46.39 15.73
C SER A 196 1.20 45.02 16.26
N LEU A 197 2.51 44.80 16.43
CA LEU A 197 3.02 43.59 17.09
C LEU A 197 2.68 43.53 18.59
N GLU A 198 2.55 44.67 19.26
CA GLU A 198 2.27 44.76 20.70
C GLU A 198 0.86 44.20 20.97
N ASP A 199 -0.17 44.94 20.55
CA ASP A 199 -1.56 44.76 20.97
C ASP A 199 -2.52 44.32 19.85
N GLY A 200 -2.06 44.30 18.59
CA GLY A 200 -2.90 43.94 17.43
C GLY A 200 -3.73 45.09 16.85
N GLU A 201 -3.62 46.33 17.35
CA GLU A 201 -4.34 47.47 16.77
C GLU A 201 -3.93 47.77 15.30
N ILE A 202 -4.89 48.22 14.49
CA ILE A 202 -4.64 48.64 13.10
C ILE A 202 -3.98 50.03 13.09
N ILE A 203 -2.70 50.07 12.71
CA ILE A 203 -1.90 51.30 12.63
C ILE A 203 -2.22 52.05 11.33
N LYS A 204 -2.34 51.34 10.21
CA LYS A 204 -2.51 51.94 8.86
C LYS A 204 -3.42 51.06 8.00
N GLN A 205 -4.33 51.66 7.24
CA GLN A 205 -5.07 51.00 6.17
C GLN A 205 -4.92 51.81 4.88
N ARG A 206 -4.62 51.14 3.76
CA ARG A 206 -4.44 51.75 2.44
C ARG A 206 -5.13 50.92 1.37
N SER A 207 -5.91 51.58 0.51
CA SER A 207 -6.43 51.00 -0.72
C SER A 207 -5.62 51.50 -1.93
N VAL A 208 -5.44 50.63 -2.93
CA VAL A 208 -4.74 50.91 -4.19
C VAL A 208 -5.58 50.33 -5.33
N GLU A 209 -6.03 51.16 -6.26
CA GLU A 209 -6.83 50.71 -7.42
C GLU A 209 -6.06 49.71 -8.27
N ALA A 210 -6.68 48.55 -8.51
CA ALA A 210 -6.11 47.41 -9.22
C ALA A 210 -7.22 46.68 -10.02
N PRO A 211 -7.91 47.34 -10.97
CA PRO A 211 -9.09 46.80 -11.64
C PRO A 211 -8.82 45.60 -12.56
N TRP A 212 -7.55 45.28 -12.78
CA TRP A 212 -7.07 44.11 -13.54
C TRP A 212 -6.69 42.92 -12.64
N LEU A 213 -6.61 43.11 -11.32
CA LEU A 213 -6.13 42.10 -10.37
C LEU A 213 -7.29 41.25 -9.84
N SER A 214 -7.19 39.94 -10.01
CA SER A 214 -8.20 38.95 -9.59
C SER A 214 -7.77 38.07 -8.42
N SER A 215 -6.47 37.83 -8.25
CA SER A 215 -5.86 37.17 -7.08
C SER A 215 -4.41 37.64 -6.91
N VAL A 216 -3.97 37.79 -5.66
CA VAL A 216 -2.59 38.13 -5.30
C VAL A 216 -1.68 36.93 -5.56
N GLU A 217 -2.09 35.73 -5.15
CA GLU A 217 -1.25 34.51 -5.21
C GLU A 217 -0.83 34.13 -6.63
N SER A 218 -1.67 34.39 -7.64
CA SER A 218 -1.40 34.04 -9.04
C SER A 218 -0.56 35.06 -9.80
N SER A 219 -0.48 36.29 -9.28
CA SER A 219 -0.14 37.47 -10.10
C SER A 219 0.80 38.46 -9.42
N CYS A 220 1.06 38.32 -8.12
CA CYS A 220 1.92 39.18 -7.32
C CYS A 220 2.97 38.40 -6.53
N VAL A 221 4.11 39.04 -6.25
CA VAL A 221 5.19 38.51 -5.41
C VAL A 221 5.91 39.67 -4.71
N VAL A 222 6.38 39.48 -3.48
CA VAL A 222 7.16 40.47 -2.71
C VAL A 222 8.65 40.29 -3.03
N VAL A 223 9.38 41.35 -3.40
CA VAL A 223 10.72 41.24 -4.04
C VAL A 223 11.74 42.30 -3.57
N GLY A 224 12.99 41.89 -3.36
CA GLY A 224 14.10 42.75 -2.94
C GLY A 224 13.93 43.15 -1.48
N GLN A 225 14.14 44.42 -1.14
CA GLN A 225 13.43 45.00 0.01
C GLN A 225 11.95 45.22 -0.34
N GLY A 226 11.28 44.08 -0.57
CA GLY A 226 9.86 43.77 -0.76
C GLY A 226 9.01 44.77 -1.50
N MET A 227 9.47 45.25 -2.64
CA MET A 227 8.54 45.71 -3.67
C MET A 227 7.54 44.57 -3.96
N LEU A 228 6.27 44.73 -3.61
CA LEU A 228 5.18 43.92 -4.13
C LEU A 228 5.13 44.20 -5.64
N MET A 229 5.66 43.25 -6.42
CA MET A 229 5.67 43.26 -7.87
C MET A 229 4.49 42.43 -8.37
N CYS A 230 3.60 43.04 -9.14
CA CYS A 230 2.42 42.38 -9.71
C CYS A 230 2.44 42.49 -11.24
N VAL A 231 2.10 41.40 -11.92
CA VAL A 231 2.04 41.29 -13.39
C VAL A 231 0.61 41.51 -13.87
N ASP A 232 0.39 42.53 -14.71
CA ASP A 232 -0.83 42.62 -15.50
C ASP A 232 -0.66 41.90 -16.85
N PRO A 233 -1.33 40.77 -17.08
CA PRO A 233 -1.23 40.05 -18.36
C PRO A 233 -1.96 40.77 -19.51
N GLY A 234 -2.82 41.76 -19.23
CA GLY A 234 -3.55 42.53 -20.23
C GLY A 234 -2.71 43.64 -20.86
N THR A 235 -1.93 44.38 -20.05
CA THR A 235 -0.99 45.42 -20.54
C THR A 235 0.44 44.94 -20.72
N LEU A 236 0.78 43.73 -20.23
CA LEU A 236 2.16 43.21 -20.11
C LEU A 236 3.06 44.09 -19.22
N ALA A 237 2.48 44.89 -18.33
CA ALA A 237 3.20 45.76 -17.41
C ALA A 237 3.51 45.08 -16.06
N LEU A 238 4.62 45.49 -15.45
CA LEU A 238 4.99 45.16 -14.07
C LEU A 238 4.69 46.37 -13.18
N TYR A 239 3.67 46.24 -12.33
CA TYR A 239 3.36 47.21 -11.28
C TYR A 239 4.20 46.89 -10.03
N THR A 240 4.73 47.90 -9.34
CA THR A 240 5.63 47.70 -8.19
C THR A 240 5.31 48.65 -7.03
N LEU A 241 5.32 48.16 -5.78
CA LEU A 241 4.87 48.90 -4.59
C LEU A 241 5.68 48.47 -3.33
N PRO A 242 6.43 49.33 -2.61
CA PRO A 242 7.31 48.93 -1.50
C PRO A 242 6.60 48.43 -0.22
N ILE A 243 6.93 47.20 0.23
CA ILE A 243 6.43 46.44 1.41
C ILE A 243 7.48 45.34 1.84
N GLN A 244 8.56 45.71 2.52
CA GLN A 244 9.90 45.06 2.41
C GLN A 244 10.06 43.72 3.19
N SER A 245 10.29 42.44 2.74
CA SER A 245 11.12 41.64 1.75
C SER A 245 10.74 40.11 1.80
N ASP A 246 10.79 39.12 0.86
CA ASP A 246 11.36 38.81 -0.49
C ASP A 246 10.67 37.50 -1.10
N VAL A 247 11.32 36.66 -1.96
CA VAL A 247 10.71 35.88 -3.11
C VAL A 247 10.64 34.33 -3.00
N PHE A 248 9.63 33.68 -3.65
CA PHE A 248 9.68 32.29 -4.19
C PHE A 248 8.69 32.01 -5.37
N PRO A 249 9.09 31.30 -6.46
CA PRO A 249 8.16 30.70 -7.44
C PRO A 249 8.52 29.20 -7.78
N PRO A 250 8.04 28.56 -8.87
CA PRO A 250 7.54 27.17 -8.86
C PRO A 250 8.57 26.06 -8.62
N GLN A 251 8.05 24.91 -8.15
CA GLN A 251 8.76 23.86 -7.39
C GLN A 251 10.01 23.24 -8.07
N LEU A 252 11.15 23.89 -7.85
CA LEU A 252 12.49 23.33 -8.00
C LEU A 252 13.28 23.61 -6.71
N TYR A 253 13.37 22.63 -5.80
CA TYR A 253 14.00 22.88 -4.49
C TYR A 253 15.53 22.78 -4.60
N VAL A 254 16.19 23.94 -4.58
CA VAL A 254 17.66 24.07 -4.66
C VAL A 254 18.24 24.31 -3.25
N HIS A 255 19.25 23.53 -2.89
CA HIS A 255 20.08 23.75 -1.70
C HIS A 255 21.50 24.11 -2.13
N ALA A 256 21.82 25.41 -2.04
CA ALA A 256 23.18 25.92 -2.20
C ALA A 256 24.01 25.67 -0.93
N PHE A 257 25.31 25.40 -1.09
CA PHE A 257 26.27 25.23 0.00
C PHE A 257 27.64 25.75 -0.42
N LEU A 258 28.44 26.24 0.52
CA LEU A 258 29.83 26.61 0.25
C LEU A 258 30.71 25.36 0.21
N LYS A 259 31.56 25.24 -0.82
CA LYS A 259 32.59 24.19 -0.89
C LYS A 259 33.86 24.65 -0.17
N LYS A 260 34.88 23.78 -0.14
CA LYS A 260 36.20 24.05 0.48
C LYS A 260 37.10 24.98 -0.34
N ASP A 261 36.73 25.22 -1.59
CA ASP A 261 37.37 26.08 -2.59
C ASP A 261 36.62 27.41 -2.76
N ASP A 262 35.80 27.80 -1.75
CA ASP A 262 34.90 28.95 -1.70
C ASP A 262 33.89 29.08 -2.86
N SER A 263 33.91 28.18 -3.84
CA SER A 263 32.89 28.12 -4.90
C SER A 263 31.56 27.57 -4.36
N VAL A 264 30.45 28.05 -4.94
CA VAL A 264 29.11 27.57 -4.58
C VAL A 264 28.91 26.17 -5.16
N GLY A 265 28.52 25.23 -4.30
CA GLY A 265 27.93 23.95 -4.69
C GLY A 265 26.42 24.00 -4.60
N TYR A 266 25.74 23.18 -5.41
CA TYR A 266 24.28 23.05 -5.34
C TYR A 266 23.85 21.59 -5.33
N ARG A 267 22.67 21.36 -4.75
CA ARG A 267 21.89 20.12 -4.83
C ARG A 267 20.46 20.49 -5.21
N VAL A 268 19.81 19.69 -6.06
CA VAL A 268 18.44 19.95 -6.54
C VAL A 268 17.58 18.73 -6.25
N LEU A 269 16.41 18.94 -5.66
CA LEU A 269 15.34 17.94 -5.62
C LEU A 269 14.35 18.26 -6.75
N VAL A 270 14.30 17.38 -7.76
CA VAL A 270 13.36 17.46 -8.88
C VAL A 270 12.26 16.43 -8.67
N GLN A 271 11.01 16.86 -8.76
CA GLN A 271 9.84 15.99 -8.69
C GLN A 271 9.28 15.77 -10.10
N THR A 272 9.26 14.53 -10.57
CA THR A 272 8.74 14.18 -11.89
C THR A 272 7.24 13.91 -11.85
N GLN A 273 6.60 13.92 -13.02
CA GLN A 273 5.13 13.80 -13.14
C GLN A 273 4.60 12.48 -12.58
N ASP A 274 5.37 11.39 -12.70
CA ASP A 274 5.12 10.07 -12.11
C ASP A 274 5.33 9.99 -10.57
N HIS A 275 5.57 11.13 -9.92
CA HIS A 275 5.78 11.30 -8.47
C HIS A 275 7.10 10.73 -7.94
N ALA A 276 8.03 10.31 -8.81
CA ALA A 276 9.39 10.04 -8.38
C ALA A 276 10.13 11.34 -8.00
N LEU A 277 11.06 11.24 -7.05
CA LEU A 277 11.90 12.34 -6.58
C LEU A 277 13.34 12.08 -6.99
N THR A 278 13.87 12.82 -7.94
CA THR A 278 15.28 12.72 -8.32
C THR A 278 16.11 13.75 -7.58
N PHE A 279 17.06 13.26 -6.79
CA PHE A 279 18.09 14.09 -6.19
C PHE A 279 19.27 14.23 -7.15
N ILE A 280 19.67 15.47 -7.44
CA ILE A 280 20.78 15.81 -8.33
C ILE A 280 21.81 16.58 -7.50
N GLN A 281 23.00 16.02 -7.32
CA GLN A 281 24.12 16.70 -6.67
C GLN A 281 25.21 17.03 -7.70
N GLN A 282 25.76 18.25 -7.63
CA GLN A 282 26.97 18.61 -8.37
C GLN A 282 28.17 17.78 -7.86
N PRO A 283 28.89 17.03 -8.71
CA PRO A 283 30.07 16.27 -8.30
C PRO A 283 31.21 17.21 -7.87
N GLY A 284 32.15 16.68 -7.08
CA GLY A 284 33.28 17.43 -6.51
C GLY A 284 34.62 16.82 -6.92
N THR A 285 35.56 17.68 -7.31
CA THR A 285 36.94 17.36 -7.77
C THR A 285 37.05 16.63 -9.12
N HIS A 286 38.24 16.74 -9.72
CA HIS A 286 38.43 16.81 -11.18
C HIS A 286 38.50 15.45 -11.92
N THR A 287 38.16 14.35 -11.26
CA THR A 287 38.32 12.96 -11.77
C THR A 287 37.04 12.13 -11.81
N ASP A 288 35.94 12.56 -11.17
CA ASP A 288 34.65 11.87 -11.21
C ASP A 288 33.62 12.66 -12.03
N THR A 289 33.54 12.37 -13.33
CA THR A 289 32.53 12.92 -14.27
C THR A 289 31.16 12.25 -14.12
N GLY A 290 30.78 11.90 -12.88
CA GLY A 290 29.52 11.24 -12.54
C GLY A 290 28.51 12.19 -11.88
N THR A 291 27.46 12.55 -12.61
CA THR A 291 26.24 13.09 -11.99
C THR A 291 25.50 11.98 -11.25
N TYR A 292 25.65 11.94 -9.92
CA TYR A 292 24.91 11.01 -9.07
C TYR A 292 23.44 11.42 -8.98
N THR A 293 22.64 10.98 -9.95
CA THR A 293 21.17 11.04 -9.91
C THR A 293 20.65 9.91 -9.02
N GLN A 294 20.14 10.23 -7.84
CA GLN A 294 19.48 9.24 -6.99
C GLN A 294 17.96 9.45 -7.03
N THR A 295 17.24 8.54 -7.67
CA THR A 295 15.78 8.63 -7.80
C THR A 295 15.08 7.81 -6.73
N LEU A 296 14.38 8.52 -5.84
CA LEU A 296 13.45 7.99 -4.85
C LEU A 296 12.07 7.82 -5.49
N GLU A 297 11.85 6.63 -6.05
CA GLU A 297 10.57 6.23 -6.65
C GLU A 297 9.50 5.99 -5.55
N ARG A 298 8.31 6.59 -5.71
CA ARG A 298 7.21 6.53 -4.72
C ARG A 298 5.89 6.27 -5.43
N HIS A 299 5.30 5.09 -5.21
CA HIS A 299 4.11 4.67 -5.95
C HIS A 299 3.05 4.04 -5.04
N GLU A 300 1.78 4.38 -5.28
CA GLU A 300 0.65 3.83 -4.55
C GLU A 300 0.20 2.51 -5.19
N VAL A 301 0.31 1.40 -4.45
CA VAL A 301 0.01 0.06 -4.98
C VAL A 301 -1.50 -0.13 -5.16
N LYS A 302 -1.97 0.01 -6.40
CA LYS A 302 -3.37 -0.26 -6.80
C LYS A 302 -3.65 -1.75 -7.14
N GLY A 303 -2.65 -2.64 -7.10
CA GLY A 303 -2.84 -4.09 -7.30
C GLY A 303 -1.53 -4.90 -7.35
N ILE A 304 -1.63 -6.21 -7.08
CA ILE A 304 -0.49 -7.16 -7.01
C ILE A 304 -0.86 -8.45 -7.74
N VAL A 305 0.05 -9.04 -8.53
CA VAL A 305 -0.12 -10.36 -9.16
C VAL A 305 1.15 -11.21 -9.02
N ARG A 306 0.93 -12.52 -8.80
CA ARG A 306 1.98 -13.48 -8.45
C ARG A 306 2.72 -14.03 -9.69
N ARG A 307 4.05 -14.12 -9.58
CA ARG A 307 4.91 -14.99 -10.41
C ARG A 307 4.55 -16.46 -10.18
N ALA A 308 4.19 -17.19 -11.24
CA ALA A 308 4.12 -18.65 -11.18
C ALA A 308 5.54 -19.23 -11.05
N GLN A 309 5.74 -20.12 -10.07
CA GLN A 309 7.05 -20.69 -9.76
C GLN A 309 7.31 -21.88 -10.69
N ARG A 310 8.53 -22.03 -11.21
CA ARG A 310 8.91 -23.20 -12.03
C ARG A 310 9.01 -24.44 -11.16
N GLN A 311 8.13 -25.41 -11.37
CA GLN A 311 8.35 -26.78 -10.94
C GLN A 311 9.10 -27.50 -12.07
N TYR A 312 10.43 -27.61 -11.95
CA TYR A 312 11.27 -28.29 -12.94
C TYR A 312 11.09 -29.82 -12.84
N CYS A 313 10.05 -30.34 -13.48
CA CYS A 313 9.87 -31.79 -13.67
C CYS A 313 10.26 -32.20 -15.10
N VAL A 314 11.51 -31.91 -15.49
CA VAL A 314 12.11 -32.46 -16.72
C VAL A 314 12.47 -33.92 -16.45
N LYS A 315 11.46 -34.80 -16.50
CA LYS A 315 11.61 -36.24 -16.21
C LYS A 315 11.94 -37.05 -17.48
N ALA A 316 12.88 -36.54 -18.27
CA ALA A 316 13.50 -37.18 -19.42
C ALA A 316 14.92 -36.60 -19.63
N GLN A 317 15.85 -37.41 -20.13
CA GLN A 317 17.22 -37.01 -20.51
C GLN A 317 18.10 -36.37 -19.40
N ILE A 318 18.24 -37.05 -18.25
CA ILE A 318 19.36 -36.79 -17.31
C ILE A 318 20.10 -38.10 -17.00
N TRP A 319 20.75 -38.70 -18.01
CA TRP A 319 21.60 -39.89 -17.87
C TRP A 319 23.01 -39.76 -18.50
N GLU A 320 23.33 -38.62 -19.15
CA GLU A 320 24.62 -38.42 -19.86
C GLU A 320 25.45 -37.20 -19.38
N ARG A 321 25.03 -36.49 -18.31
CA ARG A 321 25.71 -35.25 -17.84
C ARG A 321 26.06 -35.23 -16.35
N VAL A 322 26.60 -36.33 -15.85
CA VAL A 322 27.44 -36.37 -14.64
C VAL A 322 28.63 -37.29 -14.97
N PRO A 323 29.82 -36.74 -15.26
CA PRO A 323 30.66 -36.21 -14.19
C PRO A 323 31.54 -35.00 -14.58
N LYS A 324 31.35 -33.81 -13.95
CA LYS A 324 32.35 -32.72 -14.03
C LYS A 324 32.33 -31.63 -12.94
N HIS A 325 31.63 -31.83 -11.83
CA HIS A 325 31.62 -30.88 -10.70
C HIS A 325 32.20 -31.50 -9.42
N PHE A 326 33.53 -31.55 -9.37
CA PHE A 326 34.32 -31.66 -8.15
C PHE A 326 35.67 -30.97 -8.40
N CYS A 327 35.83 -29.71 -7.97
CA CYS A 327 37.08 -29.07 -7.52
C CYS A 327 36.92 -27.55 -7.25
N SER A 328 37.72 -27.06 -6.29
CA SER A 328 38.17 -25.67 -6.05
C SER A 328 37.18 -24.49 -6.02
N ASN A 329 37.10 -23.84 -4.85
CA ASN A 329 36.84 -22.40 -4.74
C ASN A 329 38.08 -21.61 -5.17
N GLU A 330 37.92 -20.47 -5.85
CA GLU A 330 38.75 -19.25 -5.68
C GLU A 330 38.24 -18.08 -6.57
N GLY A 331 38.57 -16.83 -6.19
CA GLY A 331 38.60 -15.68 -7.11
C GLY A 331 37.30 -14.90 -7.42
N GLN A 332 37.34 -13.59 -7.22
CA GLN A 332 36.42 -12.59 -7.82
C GLN A 332 37.08 -11.95 -9.08
N PRO A 333 36.58 -10.83 -9.66
CA PRO A 333 35.39 -10.77 -10.53
C PRO A 333 35.64 -10.01 -11.86
N ARG A 334 34.72 -10.12 -12.84
CA ARG A 334 34.20 -9.01 -13.69
C ARG A 334 33.46 -9.54 -14.93
N THR A 335 32.39 -8.85 -15.30
CA THR A 335 32.03 -8.63 -16.72
C THR A 335 31.10 -7.41 -16.78
N GLN A 336 31.47 -6.39 -17.55
CA GLN A 336 30.64 -5.21 -17.77
C GLN A 336 29.66 -5.47 -18.91
N TRP A 337 28.44 -4.94 -18.81
CA TRP A 337 27.50 -4.86 -19.94
C TRP A 337 27.52 -3.43 -20.48
N PRO A 338 27.52 -3.23 -21.82
CA PRO A 338 27.65 -1.91 -22.41
C PRO A 338 26.33 -1.11 -22.34
N PRO A 339 26.38 0.20 -22.04
CA PRO A 339 25.23 1.08 -22.19
C PRO A 339 25.02 1.47 -23.66
N SER A 340 23.77 1.49 -24.13
CA SER A 340 23.41 1.93 -25.49
C SER A 340 22.38 3.07 -25.47
N PHE A 341 22.90 4.29 -25.64
CA PHE A 341 22.26 5.48 -26.21
C PHE A 341 20.79 5.77 -25.83
N LEU A 342 20.62 6.70 -24.89
CA LEU A 342 19.53 7.68 -24.98
C LEU A 342 19.94 8.76 -26.00
N ASN A 343 19.04 9.11 -26.91
CA ASN A 343 19.23 10.24 -27.83
C ASN A 343 18.00 11.15 -27.72
N GLY A 344 18.23 12.45 -27.55
CA GLY A 344 17.18 13.39 -27.14
C GLY A 344 16.10 13.63 -28.20
N ARG A 345 14.90 14.00 -27.74
CA ARG A 345 13.87 14.69 -28.55
C ARG A 345 13.40 15.93 -27.80
N SER A 346 12.89 16.90 -28.55
CA SER A 346 12.58 18.24 -28.06
C SER A 346 11.53 18.23 -26.95
N LEU A 347 11.69 19.15 -25.98
CA LEU A 347 10.69 19.46 -24.98
C LEU A 347 9.67 20.44 -25.57
N GLU A 348 8.54 19.93 -26.04
CA GLU A 348 7.31 20.74 -26.14
C GLU A 348 6.66 20.85 -24.74
N PRO A 349 5.95 21.94 -24.43
CA PRO A 349 5.38 22.16 -23.10
C PRO A 349 4.33 21.08 -22.76
N PRO A 350 4.45 20.37 -21.62
CA PRO A 350 3.57 19.26 -21.31
C PRO A 350 2.15 19.73 -20.99
N ARG A 351 1.18 19.30 -21.80
CA ARG A 351 -0.23 19.27 -21.39
C ARG A 351 -0.39 18.28 -20.23
N LEU A 352 -1.33 18.51 -19.32
CA LEU A 352 -1.53 17.62 -18.17
C LEU A 352 -1.98 16.23 -18.64
N PHE A 353 -1.08 15.26 -18.50
CA PHE A 353 -1.39 13.83 -18.58
C PHE A 353 -1.03 13.17 -17.25
N LEU A 354 -1.88 12.27 -16.77
CA LEU A 354 -1.61 11.46 -15.59
C LEU A 354 -1.15 10.07 -16.05
N GLU A 355 0.07 9.73 -15.64
CA GLU A 355 0.70 8.44 -15.94
C GLU A 355 0.45 7.43 -14.81
N LEU A 356 0.15 6.18 -15.17
CA LEU A 356 0.11 5.07 -14.22
C LEU A 356 1.30 4.14 -14.45
N ALA A 357 2.10 3.89 -13.42
CA ALA A 357 3.22 2.95 -13.49
C ALA A 357 2.84 1.53 -13.00
N LEU A 358 3.25 0.52 -13.76
CA LEU A 358 3.25 -0.90 -13.41
C LEU A 358 4.67 -1.34 -13.03
N PHE A 359 4.79 -2.16 -11.98
CA PHE A 359 6.08 -2.63 -11.46
C PHE A 359 6.14 -4.16 -11.39
N GLY A 360 7.27 -4.73 -11.81
CA GLY A 360 7.64 -6.10 -11.51
C GLY A 360 8.59 -6.14 -10.32
N ILE A 361 8.10 -6.50 -9.14
CA ILE A 361 8.88 -6.58 -7.90
C ILE A 361 9.31 -8.03 -7.65
N ASP A 362 10.58 -8.26 -7.30
CA ASP A 362 11.04 -9.55 -6.82
C ASP A 362 10.54 -9.83 -5.39
N SER A 363 9.84 -10.95 -5.21
CA SER A 363 9.25 -11.34 -3.93
C SER A 363 10.23 -11.95 -2.92
N LYS A 364 11.55 -11.89 -3.14
CA LYS A 364 12.55 -12.22 -2.11
C LYS A 364 13.26 -10.97 -1.60
N SER A 365 13.55 -10.03 -2.47
CA SER A 365 14.39 -8.85 -2.18
C SER A 365 13.65 -7.51 -2.17
N GLY A 366 12.40 -7.45 -2.64
CA GLY A 366 11.70 -6.20 -2.88
C GLY A 366 12.24 -5.38 -4.07
N SER A 367 13.28 -5.86 -4.77
CA SER A 367 13.89 -5.11 -5.87
C SER A 367 12.94 -4.98 -7.07
N ILE A 368 12.89 -3.79 -7.67
CA ILE A 368 12.14 -3.53 -8.90
C ILE A 368 12.96 -4.08 -10.08
N LEU A 369 12.44 -5.11 -10.74
CA LEU A 369 13.05 -5.78 -11.89
C LEU A 369 12.71 -5.09 -13.21
N TRP A 370 11.53 -4.48 -13.30
CA TRP A 370 11.07 -3.68 -14.43
C TRP A 370 9.98 -2.69 -13.99
N LYS A 371 9.90 -1.55 -14.69
CA LYS A 371 8.77 -0.62 -14.62
C LYS A 371 8.22 -0.34 -16.03
N HIS A 372 6.92 -0.12 -16.14
CA HIS A 372 6.25 0.20 -17.39
C HIS A 372 5.13 1.22 -17.17
N TYR A 373 5.19 2.33 -17.89
CA TYR A 373 4.24 3.45 -17.76
C TYR A 373 3.07 3.30 -18.73
N LEU A 374 1.91 3.74 -18.29
CA LEU A 374 0.65 3.76 -19.03
C LEU A 374 0.18 5.21 -19.14
N GLU A 375 0.21 5.72 -20.37
CA GLU A 375 -0.25 7.05 -20.74
C GLU A 375 -1.79 7.16 -20.65
N ASN A 376 -2.30 8.39 -20.48
CA ASN A 376 -3.72 8.73 -20.57
C ASN A 376 -4.64 8.00 -19.57
N VAL A 377 -4.19 7.76 -18.33
CA VAL A 377 -4.98 7.07 -17.31
C VAL A 377 -5.64 8.06 -16.36
N GLN A 378 -6.98 8.05 -16.30
CA GLN A 378 -7.74 8.91 -15.39
C GLN A 378 -7.46 8.56 -13.90
N PRO A 379 -7.39 9.56 -12.99
CA PRO A 379 -7.02 9.31 -11.59
C PRO A 379 -8.03 8.42 -10.86
N ASN A 380 -9.31 8.58 -11.22
CA ASN A 380 -10.46 7.83 -10.71
C ASN A 380 -10.59 6.40 -11.27
N ALA A 381 -9.76 6.00 -12.23
CA ALA A 381 -9.90 4.71 -12.91
C ALA A 381 -9.78 3.52 -11.96
N VAL A 382 -10.58 2.49 -12.25
CA VAL A 382 -10.67 1.22 -11.53
C VAL A 382 -9.91 0.15 -12.29
N PHE A 383 -9.07 -0.61 -11.59
CA PHE A 383 -8.15 -1.58 -12.17
C PHE A 383 -8.52 -3.01 -11.78
N LYS A 384 -8.48 -3.92 -12.76
CA LYS A 384 -8.61 -5.36 -12.50
C LYS A 384 -7.58 -6.13 -13.32
N LEU A 385 -6.56 -6.65 -12.64
CA LEU A 385 -5.45 -7.38 -13.25
C LEU A 385 -5.75 -8.89 -13.27
N ILE A 386 -5.60 -9.51 -14.44
CA ILE A 386 -6.08 -10.87 -14.71
C ILE A 386 -4.94 -11.69 -15.33
N VAL A 387 -4.64 -12.86 -14.75
CA VAL A 387 -3.62 -13.78 -15.27
C VAL A 387 -4.29 -14.73 -16.28
N GLN A 388 -3.95 -14.61 -17.56
CA GLN A 388 -4.48 -15.49 -18.61
C GLN A 388 -3.60 -16.72 -18.88
N ARG A 389 -2.27 -16.56 -18.87
CA ARG A 389 -1.32 -17.66 -19.12
C ARG A 389 -0.12 -17.58 -18.19
N THR A 390 0.19 -18.70 -17.53
CA THR A 390 1.33 -18.83 -16.61
C THR A 390 2.61 -19.23 -17.36
N THR A 391 3.73 -19.33 -16.64
CA THR A 391 5.03 -19.80 -17.17
C THR A 391 5.13 -21.32 -17.36
N ALA A 392 4.04 -22.08 -17.20
CA ALA A 392 4.07 -23.55 -17.24
C ALA A 392 4.18 -24.10 -18.68
N HIS A 393 3.59 -23.42 -19.67
CA HIS A 393 3.40 -23.93 -21.03
C HIS A 393 4.50 -23.41 -21.98
N PHE A 394 5.72 -23.95 -21.85
CA PHE A 394 6.77 -23.71 -22.85
C PHE A 394 6.32 -24.30 -24.21
N PRO A 395 6.47 -23.58 -25.35
CA PRO A 395 7.26 -22.36 -25.56
C PRO A 395 6.50 -21.02 -25.35
N HIS A 396 5.21 -21.03 -25.03
CA HIS A 396 4.39 -19.82 -25.02
C HIS A 396 4.77 -18.85 -23.87
N PRO A 397 4.88 -17.53 -24.12
CA PRO A 397 5.24 -16.57 -23.10
C PRO A 397 4.07 -16.32 -22.11
N PRO A 398 4.33 -16.09 -20.81
CA PRO A 398 3.29 -15.76 -19.84
C PRO A 398 2.59 -14.45 -20.19
N GLN A 399 1.30 -14.35 -19.87
CA GLN A 399 0.41 -13.27 -20.30
C GLN A 399 -0.51 -12.83 -19.17
N CYS A 400 -0.44 -11.53 -18.85
CA CYS A 400 -1.37 -10.84 -17.97
C CYS A 400 -2.12 -9.75 -18.73
N THR A 401 -3.36 -9.53 -18.31
CA THR A 401 -4.29 -8.58 -18.92
C THR A 401 -4.83 -7.67 -17.83
N LEU A 402 -4.50 -6.39 -17.91
CA LEU A 402 -5.04 -5.34 -17.07
C LEU A 402 -6.29 -4.78 -17.76
N LEU A 403 -7.45 -4.92 -17.11
CA LEU A 403 -8.64 -4.16 -17.45
C LEU A 403 -8.55 -2.81 -16.71
N ILE A 404 -8.47 -1.73 -17.47
CA ILE A 404 -8.55 -0.35 -16.97
C ILE A 404 -9.96 0.13 -17.28
N LYS A 405 -10.76 0.43 -16.27
CA LYS A 405 -12.09 1.03 -16.45
C LYS A 405 -12.06 2.46 -15.92
N ASP A 406 -12.40 3.42 -16.77
CA ASP A 406 -12.69 4.77 -16.28
C ASP A 406 -13.99 4.75 -15.46
N LYS A 407 -13.99 5.49 -14.35
CA LYS A 407 -15.14 5.58 -13.45
C LYS A 407 -16.20 6.53 -14.00
N ASP A 408 -15.76 7.59 -14.67
CA ASP A 408 -16.61 8.75 -14.95
C ASP A 408 -17.30 8.63 -16.33
N THR A 409 -16.59 8.11 -17.36
CA THR A 409 -17.22 7.68 -18.63
C THR A 409 -17.71 6.22 -18.63
N GLY A 410 -17.26 5.41 -17.66
CA GLY A 410 -17.57 3.97 -17.59
C GLY A 410 -16.88 3.09 -18.65
N LEU A 411 -16.22 3.70 -19.65
CA LEU A 411 -15.49 2.99 -20.72
C LEU A 411 -14.30 2.21 -20.16
N ALA A 412 -13.89 1.17 -20.87
CA ALA A 412 -12.76 0.34 -20.45
C ALA A 412 -11.79 0.02 -21.59
N SER A 413 -10.52 -0.10 -21.26
CA SER A 413 -9.45 -0.53 -22.15
C SER A 413 -8.72 -1.76 -21.58
N LEU A 414 -8.10 -2.53 -22.47
CA LEU A 414 -7.28 -3.69 -22.12
C LEU A 414 -5.81 -3.33 -22.34
N HIS A 415 -4.97 -3.61 -21.35
CA HIS A 415 -3.52 -3.61 -21.51
C HIS A 415 -2.96 -5.01 -21.28
N VAL A 416 -2.47 -5.65 -22.34
CA VAL A 416 -1.95 -7.03 -22.32
C VAL A 416 -0.43 -7.01 -22.38
N PHE A 417 0.23 -7.66 -21.43
CA PHE A 417 1.67 -7.59 -21.25
C PHE A 417 2.26 -8.88 -20.67
N ASN A 418 3.57 -9.04 -20.84
CA ASN A 418 4.33 -10.13 -20.23
C ASN A 418 4.75 -9.73 -18.80
N PRO A 419 4.25 -10.40 -17.73
CA PRO A 419 4.52 -10.02 -16.34
C PRO A 419 5.97 -10.26 -15.88
N ILE A 420 6.80 -10.93 -16.68
CA ILE A 420 8.21 -11.21 -16.35
C ILE A 420 9.13 -10.06 -16.84
N PHE A 421 8.72 -9.32 -17.88
CA PHE A 421 9.57 -8.31 -18.53
C PHE A 421 8.91 -6.93 -18.70
N GLY A 422 7.67 -6.75 -18.25
CA GLY A 422 6.88 -5.52 -18.42
C GLY A 422 6.41 -5.22 -19.86
N ARG A 423 7.05 -5.81 -20.88
CA ARG A 423 6.78 -5.56 -22.29
C ARG A 423 5.33 -5.89 -22.66
N LYS A 424 4.65 -4.91 -23.29
CA LYS A 424 3.34 -5.06 -23.94
C LYS A 424 3.38 -6.18 -24.99
N SER A 425 2.30 -6.95 -25.08
CA SER A 425 2.15 -8.06 -26.04
C SER A 425 1.62 -7.55 -27.39
N HIS A 426 2.17 -8.03 -28.49
CA HIS A 426 1.76 -7.69 -29.87
C HIS A 426 0.45 -8.38 -30.32
N ILE A 427 -0.48 -8.62 -29.38
CA ILE A 427 -1.74 -9.31 -29.63
C ILE A 427 -2.80 -8.28 -30.03
N ALA A 428 -3.59 -8.58 -31.07
CA ALA A 428 -4.73 -7.76 -31.45
C ALA A 428 -5.77 -7.71 -30.31
N LEU A 429 -6.11 -6.51 -29.85
CA LEU A 429 -7.04 -6.28 -28.74
C LEU A 429 -8.43 -5.96 -29.29
N PRO A 430 -9.51 -6.47 -28.67
CA PRO A 430 -10.87 -6.03 -29.01
C PRO A 430 -11.03 -4.56 -28.64
N VAL A 431 -11.57 -3.77 -29.57
CA VAL A 431 -12.06 -2.42 -29.25
C VAL A 431 -13.32 -2.56 -28.41
N LEU A 432 -13.39 -1.82 -27.30
CA LEU A 432 -14.52 -1.83 -26.37
C LEU A 432 -15.24 -0.46 -26.46
N PRO A 433 -16.16 -0.26 -27.41
CA PRO A 433 -16.82 1.03 -27.65
C PRO A 433 -17.92 1.35 -26.62
N ARG A 434 -18.07 0.52 -25.58
CA ARG A 434 -19.18 0.52 -24.63
C ARG A 434 -18.67 0.38 -23.19
N PRO A 435 -19.36 0.95 -22.19
CA PRO A 435 -19.04 0.72 -20.79
C PRO A 435 -19.10 -0.76 -20.42
N ILE A 436 -18.06 -1.27 -19.75
CA ILE A 436 -18.01 -2.66 -19.30
C ILE A 436 -18.57 -2.75 -17.87
N LEU A 437 -19.62 -3.55 -17.69
CA LEU A 437 -20.26 -3.77 -16.39
C LEU A 437 -19.49 -4.78 -15.55
N GLN A 438 -19.08 -5.91 -16.13
CA GLN A 438 -18.39 -6.99 -15.43
C GLN A 438 -17.38 -7.72 -16.33
N SER A 439 -16.43 -8.41 -15.69
CA SER A 439 -15.50 -9.32 -16.36
C SER A 439 -15.34 -10.64 -15.60
N LEU A 440 -15.33 -11.76 -16.32
CA LEU A 440 -15.26 -13.13 -15.80
C LEU A 440 -14.13 -13.89 -16.49
N LEU A 441 -13.18 -14.43 -15.71
CA LEU A 441 -12.14 -15.33 -16.23
C LEU A 441 -12.66 -16.77 -16.16
N LEU A 442 -12.78 -17.42 -17.31
CA LEU A 442 -13.19 -18.83 -17.39
C LEU A 442 -12.01 -19.78 -17.13
N PRO A 443 -12.27 -21.03 -16.70
CA PRO A 443 -11.27 -22.10 -16.73
C PRO A 443 -11.00 -22.63 -18.15
N VAL A 444 -11.83 -22.27 -19.14
CA VAL A 444 -11.68 -22.64 -20.56
C VAL A 444 -10.37 -22.06 -21.11
N ILE A 445 -9.65 -22.87 -21.88
CA ILE A 445 -8.28 -22.59 -22.36
C ILE A 445 -8.24 -22.72 -23.88
N ASP A 446 -7.70 -21.71 -24.56
CA ASP A 446 -7.46 -21.76 -26.01
C ASP A 446 -6.22 -22.60 -26.38
N GLN A 447 -6.04 -22.88 -27.67
CA GLN A 447 -4.91 -23.62 -28.26
C GLN A 447 -3.54 -23.08 -27.79
N ASP A 448 -3.47 -21.78 -27.57
CA ASP A 448 -2.29 -21.03 -27.10
C ASP A 448 -2.06 -21.13 -25.57
N TYR A 449 -2.78 -22.01 -24.85
CA TYR A 449 -2.80 -22.13 -23.38
C TYR A 449 -3.20 -20.85 -22.63
N ALA A 450 -3.99 -19.98 -23.27
CA ALA A 450 -4.53 -18.75 -22.66
C ALA A 450 -5.96 -18.96 -22.17
N LYS A 451 -6.24 -18.58 -20.91
CA LYS A 451 -7.60 -18.61 -20.34
C LYS A 451 -8.49 -17.53 -20.93
N VAL A 452 -9.73 -17.91 -21.27
CA VAL A 452 -10.73 -17.03 -21.88
C VAL A 452 -11.27 -16.02 -20.85
N LEU A 453 -11.19 -14.74 -21.19
CA LEU A 453 -11.79 -13.63 -20.46
C LEU A 453 -13.09 -13.20 -21.16
N LEU A 454 -14.21 -13.23 -20.44
CA LEU A 454 -15.47 -12.64 -20.88
C LEU A 454 -15.61 -11.23 -20.29
N LEU A 455 -16.08 -10.29 -21.11
CA LEU A 455 -16.41 -8.91 -20.74
C LEU A 455 -17.87 -8.63 -21.11
N VAL A 456 -18.67 -8.14 -20.16
CA VAL A 456 -20.10 -7.85 -20.34
C VAL A 456 -20.29 -6.34 -20.49
N ASP A 457 -20.92 -5.89 -21.57
CA ASP A 457 -21.19 -4.47 -21.83
C ASP A 457 -22.52 -3.97 -21.25
N ASP A 458 -22.82 -2.67 -21.47
CA ASP A 458 -24.03 -1.99 -21.03
C ASP A 458 -25.33 -2.50 -21.70
N GLN A 459 -25.22 -3.16 -22.85
CA GLN A 459 -26.33 -3.85 -23.53
C GLN A 459 -26.44 -5.33 -23.12
N TYR A 460 -25.69 -5.77 -22.10
CA TYR A 460 -25.59 -7.15 -21.65
C TYR A 460 -25.11 -8.13 -22.74
N LYS A 461 -24.37 -7.64 -23.73
CA LYS A 461 -23.70 -8.46 -24.74
C LYS A 461 -22.31 -8.85 -24.23
N VAL A 462 -21.86 -10.05 -24.59
CA VAL A 462 -20.54 -10.55 -24.16
C VAL A 462 -19.52 -10.46 -25.29
N THR A 463 -18.36 -9.90 -24.97
CA THR A 463 -17.15 -10.01 -25.79
C THR A 463 -16.17 -10.97 -25.12
N ALA A 464 -15.58 -11.88 -25.91
CA ALA A 464 -14.63 -12.87 -25.43
C ALA A 464 -13.20 -12.51 -25.88
N PHE A 465 -12.22 -12.73 -25.00
CA PHE A 465 -10.80 -12.47 -25.27
C PHE A 465 -9.90 -13.60 -24.73
N PRO A 466 -9.16 -14.34 -25.56
CA PRO A 466 -9.11 -14.28 -27.03
C PRO A 466 -10.45 -14.63 -27.70
N SER A 467 -10.65 -14.17 -28.94
CA SER A 467 -11.85 -14.41 -29.76
C SER A 467 -11.58 -15.34 -30.94
N THR A 468 -10.81 -16.42 -30.72
CA THR A 468 -10.48 -17.39 -31.77
C THR A 468 -11.69 -18.27 -32.12
N LYS A 469 -11.71 -18.85 -33.32
CA LYS A 469 -12.81 -19.73 -33.77
C LYS A 469 -13.03 -20.91 -32.82
N ASN A 470 -11.94 -21.48 -32.29
CA ASN A 470 -11.96 -22.56 -31.31
C ASN A 470 -12.67 -22.13 -30.01
N VAL A 471 -12.27 -20.98 -29.43
CA VAL A 471 -12.93 -20.44 -28.23
C VAL A 471 -14.40 -20.14 -28.47
N LEU A 472 -14.75 -19.57 -29.63
CA LEU A 472 -16.15 -19.27 -29.96
C LEU A 472 -17.01 -20.53 -30.06
N GLN A 473 -16.49 -21.62 -30.64
CA GLN A 473 -17.20 -22.91 -30.67
C GLN A 473 -17.35 -23.51 -29.26
N GLN A 474 -16.27 -23.54 -28.46
CA GLN A 474 -16.33 -24.03 -27.07
C GLN A 474 -17.31 -23.22 -26.22
N LEU A 475 -17.39 -21.90 -26.41
CA LEU A 475 -18.39 -21.05 -25.77
C LEU A 475 -19.82 -21.36 -26.23
N GLN A 476 -20.05 -21.71 -27.50
CA GLN A 476 -21.37 -22.12 -28.01
C GLN A 476 -21.83 -23.47 -27.45
N GLU A 477 -20.89 -24.38 -27.17
CA GLU A 477 -21.14 -25.67 -26.53
C GLU A 477 -21.40 -25.49 -25.02
N MET A 478 -20.66 -24.60 -24.34
CA MET A 478 -20.74 -24.39 -22.88
C MET A 478 -21.69 -23.27 -22.42
N ALA A 479 -22.27 -22.47 -23.33
CA ALA A 479 -23.02 -21.24 -23.01
C ALA A 479 -24.06 -21.42 -21.89
N SER A 480 -24.86 -22.49 -21.95
CA SER A 480 -25.94 -22.76 -21.00
C SER A 480 -25.48 -23.08 -19.57
N SER A 481 -24.19 -23.34 -19.35
CA SER A 481 -23.58 -23.51 -18.02
C SER A 481 -22.79 -22.29 -17.52
N ILE A 482 -22.67 -21.23 -18.33
CA ILE A 482 -21.96 -20.01 -17.96
C ILE A 482 -22.96 -19.01 -17.39
N PHE A 483 -22.84 -18.77 -16.08
CA PHE A 483 -23.65 -17.82 -15.31
C PHE A 483 -22.77 -16.68 -14.78
N PHE A 484 -23.33 -15.48 -14.65
CA PHE A 484 -22.70 -14.34 -14.00
C PHE A 484 -23.76 -13.47 -13.30
N TYR A 485 -23.32 -12.56 -12.44
CA TYR A 485 -24.19 -11.74 -11.59
C TYR A 485 -23.75 -10.28 -11.59
N LEU A 486 -24.68 -9.36 -11.84
CA LEU A 486 -24.46 -7.93 -11.78
C LEU A 486 -25.02 -7.36 -10.47
N VAL A 487 -24.30 -6.40 -9.87
CA VAL A 487 -24.67 -5.74 -8.62
C VAL A 487 -24.72 -4.24 -8.86
N ARG A 488 -25.87 -3.63 -8.58
CA ARG A 488 -26.11 -2.18 -8.60
C ARG A 488 -26.37 -1.72 -7.17
N SER A 489 -25.32 -1.30 -6.47
CA SER A 489 -25.37 -0.88 -5.06
C SER A 489 -26.05 0.46 -4.82
N ASP A 490 -26.26 1.24 -5.89
CA ASP A 490 -27.10 2.42 -6.00
C ASP A 490 -28.60 2.09 -6.03
N GLN A 491 -28.99 1.02 -6.73
CA GLN A 491 -30.38 0.57 -6.89
C GLN A 491 -30.77 -0.59 -5.96
N GLY A 492 -29.85 -1.03 -5.08
CA GLY A 492 -30.05 -2.21 -4.21
C GLY A 492 -30.24 -3.53 -4.97
N ASN A 493 -29.96 -3.57 -6.27
CA ASN A 493 -30.35 -4.66 -7.17
C ASN A 493 -29.18 -5.61 -7.45
N LEU A 494 -29.40 -6.90 -7.20
CA LEU A 494 -28.56 -8.00 -7.67
C LEU A 494 -29.32 -8.79 -8.73
N SER A 495 -28.74 -8.97 -9.92
CA SER A 495 -29.38 -9.69 -11.03
C SER A 495 -28.45 -10.73 -11.66
N GLY A 496 -28.97 -11.93 -11.87
CA GLY A 496 -28.24 -13.06 -12.43
C GLY A 496 -28.57 -13.31 -13.90
N PHE A 497 -27.55 -13.64 -14.66
CA PHE A 497 -27.61 -13.80 -16.11
C PHE A 497 -26.94 -15.10 -16.56
N ARG A 498 -27.45 -15.69 -17.65
CA ARG A 498 -26.87 -16.83 -18.36
C ARG A 498 -26.42 -16.42 -19.76
N LEU A 499 -25.32 -16.99 -20.22
CA LEU A 499 -24.84 -16.82 -21.59
C LEU A 499 -25.70 -17.61 -22.59
N ARG A 500 -26.08 -16.99 -23.71
CA ARG A 500 -26.73 -17.67 -24.85
C ARG A 500 -25.71 -17.96 -25.96
N LYS A 501 -26.06 -18.85 -26.88
CA LYS A 501 -25.15 -19.34 -27.96
C LYS A 501 -24.76 -18.26 -28.98
N ASP A 502 -25.48 -17.15 -29.03
CA ASP A 502 -25.20 -15.97 -29.84
C ASP A 502 -24.31 -14.93 -29.12
N LEU A 503 -23.84 -15.24 -27.91
CA LEU A 503 -23.15 -14.33 -26.97
C LEU A 503 -24.02 -13.13 -26.52
N SER A 504 -25.34 -13.20 -26.71
CA SER A 504 -26.29 -12.43 -25.90
C SER A 504 -26.40 -13.06 -24.50
N THR A 505 -27.08 -12.37 -23.59
CA THR A 505 -27.31 -12.90 -22.23
C THR A 505 -28.76 -12.78 -21.83
N GLU A 506 -29.14 -13.63 -20.89
CA GLU A 506 -30.52 -13.85 -20.47
C GLU A 506 -30.61 -13.72 -18.96
N ARG A 507 -31.37 -12.74 -18.48
CA ARG A 507 -31.61 -12.53 -17.06
C ARG A 507 -32.50 -13.66 -16.52
N ILE A 508 -31.99 -14.40 -15.54
CA ILE A 508 -32.69 -15.54 -14.91
C ILE A 508 -33.34 -15.11 -13.60
N TRP A 509 -32.64 -14.34 -12.77
CA TRP A 509 -33.09 -13.97 -11.44
C TRP A 509 -32.77 -12.51 -11.12
N GLU A 510 -33.53 -11.93 -10.20
CA GLU A 510 -33.39 -10.56 -9.72
C GLU A 510 -33.77 -10.52 -8.24
N VAL A 511 -32.91 -9.94 -7.41
CA VAL A 511 -33.09 -9.75 -5.96
C VAL A 511 -32.87 -8.27 -5.68
N VAL A 512 -33.94 -7.58 -5.25
CA VAL A 512 -33.91 -6.15 -4.94
C VAL A 512 -33.95 -5.98 -3.42
N LEU A 513 -32.97 -5.28 -2.89
CA LEU A 513 -32.88 -4.92 -1.47
C LEU A 513 -33.33 -3.45 -1.28
N PRO A 514 -34.17 -3.13 -0.28
CA PRO A 514 -34.74 -1.79 -0.13
C PRO A 514 -33.68 -0.76 0.28
N THR A 515 -33.33 0.13 -0.66
CA THR A 515 -32.30 1.16 -0.52
C THR A 515 -32.57 2.18 0.58
N ASP A 516 -33.84 2.39 0.92
CA ASP A 516 -34.27 3.37 1.92
C ASP A 516 -33.88 2.96 3.35
N VAL A 517 -33.69 1.65 3.56
CA VAL A 517 -33.41 1.03 4.87
C VAL A 517 -31.98 0.49 4.94
N GLN A 518 -31.44 -0.04 3.84
CA GLN A 518 -30.11 -0.63 3.79
C GLN A 518 -29.42 -0.44 2.44
N LYS A 519 -28.09 -0.27 2.48
CA LYS A 519 -27.23 -0.11 1.31
C LYS A 519 -26.26 -1.28 1.18
N ILE A 520 -26.03 -1.76 -0.04
CA ILE A 520 -25.01 -2.80 -0.33
C ILE A 520 -23.62 -2.16 -0.19
N VAL A 521 -22.84 -2.64 0.77
CA VAL A 521 -21.46 -2.18 1.01
C VAL A 521 -20.47 -2.97 0.16
N ALA A 522 -20.59 -4.30 0.15
CA ALA A 522 -19.69 -5.17 -0.62
C ALA A 522 -20.30 -6.56 -0.88
N VAL A 523 -19.83 -7.23 -1.94
CA VAL A 523 -20.25 -8.57 -2.36
C VAL A 523 -19.02 -9.39 -2.74
N ASN A 524 -18.85 -10.58 -2.14
CA ASN A 524 -17.74 -11.49 -2.45
C ASN A 524 -18.24 -12.93 -2.67
N GLY A 525 -17.95 -13.47 -3.85
CA GLY A 525 -17.94 -14.91 -4.09
C GLY A 525 -16.64 -15.55 -3.60
N LYS A 526 -16.58 -16.89 -3.63
CA LYS A 526 -15.37 -17.67 -3.29
C LYS A 526 -14.26 -17.48 -4.33
N ARG A 527 -13.00 -17.76 -3.97
CA ARG A 527 -11.86 -17.60 -4.89
C ARG A 527 -11.84 -18.76 -5.91
N PRO A 528 -11.89 -18.53 -7.24
CA PRO A 528 -11.97 -19.64 -8.22
C PRO A 528 -10.76 -20.59 -8.30
N ASN A 529 -9.66 -20.28 -7.62
CA ASN A 529 -8.46 -21.13 -7.53
C ASN A 529 -8.35 -21.85 -6.16
N GLU A 530 -9.35 -21.73 -5.29
CA GLU A 530 -9.40 -22.35 -3.97
C GLU A 530 -9.77 -23.83 -4.08
N HIS A 531 -9.06 -24.70 -3.36
CA HIS A 531 -9.25 -26.16 -3.40
C HIS A 531 -9.52 -26.66 -1.98
N VAL A 532 -10.57 -27.48 -1.82
CA VAL A 532 -11.01 -27.98 -0.51
C VAL A 532 -10.48 -29.39 -0.28
N HIS A 533 -9.54 -29.54 0.65
CA HIS A 533 -8.86 -30.82 0.92
C HIS A 533 -9.80 -31.91 1.49
N SER A 534 -10.73 -31.55 2.38
CA SER A 534 -11.73 -32.48 2.92
C SER A 534 -13.15 -31.94 2.74
N GLN A 535 -14.03 -32.79 2.21
CA GLN A 535 -15.45 -32.53 1.97
C GLN A 535 -16.30 -32.57 3.26
N GLY A 536 -15.76 -33.11 4.35
CA GLY A 536 -16.43 -33.20 5.66
C GLY A 536 -15.48 -33.07 6.84
N ARG A 537 -16.05 -33.06 8.05
CA ARG A 537 -15.33 -33.12 9.32
C ARG A 537 -15.77 -34.39 10.06
N VAL A 538 -14.80 -35.15 10.56
CA VAL A 538 -15.08 -36.30 11.44
C VAL A 538 -15.43 -35.76 12.83
N MET A 539 -16.51 -36.28 13.40
CA MET A 539 -17.05 -35.94 14.71
C MET A 539 -16.51 -36.91 15.78
N GLY A 540 -16.72 -36.62 17.07
CA GLY A 540 -16.20 -37.45 18.17
C GLY A 540 -16.68 -38.91 18.14
N ASP A 541 -17.96 -39.10 17.77
CA ASP A 541 -18.63 -40.40 17.59
C ASP A 541 -18.20 -41.15 16.30
N ARG A 542 -17.23 -40.61 15.55
CA ARG A 542 -16.78 -41.06 14.21
C ARG A 542 -17.79 -40.85 13.08
N SER A 543 -18.90 -40.14 13.31
CA SER A 543 -19.77 -39.68 12.22
C SER A 543 -19.08 -38.59 11.38
N VAL A 544 -19.64 -38.24 10.23
CA VAL A 544 -19.07 -37.25 9.30
C VAL A 544 -20.06 -36.13 9.04
N LEU A 545 -19.73 -34.93 9.52
CA LEU A 545 -20.44 -33.70 9.21
C LEU A 545 -19.94 -33.15 7.87
N TYR A 546 -20.71 -33.35 6.80
CA TYR A 546 -20.39 -32.84 5.46
C TYR A 546 -20.45 -31.31 5.42
N LYS A 547 -19.49 -30.69 4.72
CA LYS A 547 -19.42 -29.23 4.53
C LYS A 547 -20.41 -28.79 3.45
N TYR A 548 -21.13 -27.69 3.67
CA TYR A 548 -21.91 -27.05 2.61
C TYR A 548 -21.01 -26.29 1.63
N LEU A 549 -20.79 -26.86 0.44
CA LEU A 549 -19.77 -26.43 -0.52
C LEU A 549 -20.35 -26.01 -1.88
N ASN A 550 -21.33 -25.10 -1.89
CA ASN A 550 -21.73 -24.43 -3.14
C ASN A 550 -20.59 -23.51 -3.65
N PRO A 551 -20.04 -23.70 -4.86
CA PRO A 551 -18.99 -22.85 -5.41
C PRO A 551 -19.51 -21.47 -5.89
N ASN A 552 -20.80 -21.38 -6.24
CA ASN A 552 -21.45 -20.18 -6.77
C ASN A 552 -22.05 -19.29 -5.67
N LEU A 553 -21.78 -19.60 -4.41
CA LEU A 553 -22.30 -18.85 -3.27
C LEU A 553 -21.69 -17.45 -3.22
N LEU A 554 -22.55 -16.44 -3.09
CA LEU A 554 -22.21 -15.04 -2.93
C LEU A 554 -22.54 -14.62 -1.50
N ALA A 555 -21.59 -14.01 -0.81
CA ALA A 555 -21.83 -13.33 0.45
C ALA A 555 -22.00 -11.83 0.17
N VAL A 556 -23.18 -11.31 0.45
CA VAL A 556 -23.62 -9.93 0.23
C VAL A 556 -23.74 -9.26 1.60
N VAL A 557 -23.08 -8.12 1.78
CA VAL A 557 -23.07 -7.37 3.05
C VAL A 557 -23.72 -6.01 2.87
N THR A 558 -24.65 -5.68 3.76
CA THR A 558 -25.37 -4.41 3.79
C THR A 558 -25.15 -3.65 5.10
N GLU A 559 -25.29 -2.34 5.05
CA GLU A 559 -25.28 -1.44 6.22
C GLU A 559 -26.54 -0.57 6.19
N SER A 560 -27.09 -0.24 7.36
CA SER A 560 -28.29 0.57 7.49
C SER A 560 -28.11 2.01 6.99
N THR A 561 -29.18 2.60 6.46
CA THR A 561 -29.24 4.03 6.14
C THR A 561 -29.32 4.90 7.39
N ASP A 562 -30.08 4.46 8.40
CA ASP A 562 -30.07 5.08 9.72
C ASP A 562 -28.72 4.83 10.40
N THR A 563 -28.09 5.90 10.88
CA THR A 563 -26.79 5.90 11.55
C THR A 563 -26.90 6.03 13.07
N HIS A 564 -28.13 6.14 13.61
CA HIS A 564 -28.40 6.28 15.02
C HIS A 564 -28.01 4.99 15.80
N PRO A 565 -27.21 5.06 16.89
CA PRO A 565 -26.62 3.89 17.54
C PRO A 565 -27.58 2.74 17.93
N GLU A 566 -28.81 3.07 18.35
CA GLU A 566 -29.82 2.09 18.75
C GLU A 566 -30.51 1.38 17.56
N ARG A 567 -30.43 1.96 16.36
CA ARG A 567 -31.13 1.50 15.15
C ARG A 567 -30.20 0.98 14.06
N ALA A 568 -28.93 1.40 14.09
CA ALA A 568 -27.93 0.98 13.12
C ALA A 568 -27.76 -0.56 13.11
N PHE A 569 -27.64 -1.13 11.92
CA PHE A 569 -27.44 -2.57 11.75
C PHE A 569 -26.57 -2.91 10.53
N VAL A 570 -25.98 -4.10 10.57
CA VAL A 570 -25.25 -4.71 9.45
C VAL A 570 -25.97 -6.00 9.04
N GLY A 571 -26.37 -6.09 7.78
CA GLY A 571 -27.01 -7.27 7.20
C GLY A 571 -26.03 -8.15 6.43
N MET A 572 -26.28 -9.45 6.42
CA MET A 572 -25.56 -10.44 5.61
C MET A 572 -26.56 -11.37 4.92
N PHE A 573 -26.49 -11.45 3.59
CA PHE A 573 -27.28 -12.36 2.78
C PHE A 573 -26.34 -13.33 2.05
N LEU A 574 -26.59 -14.63 2.19
CA LEU A 574 -25.90 -15.67 1.42
C LEU A 574 -26.78 -16.07 0.24
N VAL A 575 -26.42 -15.65 -0.97
CA VAL A 575 -27.24 -15.80 -2.19
C VAL A 575 -26.55 -16.78 -3.14
N ASP A 576 -27.29 -17.74 -3.69
CA ASP A 576 -26.78 -18.59 -4.77
C ASP A 576 -26.71 -17.81 -6.09
N GLY A 577 -25.50 -17.65 -6.64
CA GLY A 577 -25.26 -16.88 -7.87
C GLY A 577 -25.92 -17.44 -9.14
N VAL A 578 -26.34 -18.71 -9.14
CA VAL A 578 -27.00 -19.34 -10.30
C VAL A 578 -28.52 -19.21 -10.25
N THR A 579 -29.14 -19.42 -9.09
CA THR A 579 -30.61 -19.42 -8.94
C THR A 579 -31.19 -18.15 -8.32
N GLY A 580 -30.36 -17.30 -7.71
CA GLY A 580 -30.81 -16.11 -6.95
C GLY A 580 -31.43 -16.44 -5.59
N ARG A 581 -31.47 -17.72 -5.20
CA ARG A 581 -32.04 -18.14 -3.92
C ARG A 581 -31.19 -17.61 -2.76
N ILE A 582 -31.82 -16.86 -1.86
CA ILE A 582 -31.27 -16.57 -0.54
C ILE A 582 -31.26 -17.89 0.26
N ILE A 583 -30.07 -18.32 0.66
CA ILE A 583 -29.82 -19.54 1.45
C ILE A 583 -29.87 -19.21 2.95
N HIS A 584 -29.35 -18.05 3.33
CA HIS A 584 -29.32 -17.57 4.70
C HIS A 584 -29.34 -16.04 4.74
N GLU A 585 -29.97 -15.50 5.79
CA GLU A 585 -30.03 -14.08 6.11
C GLU A 585 -29.70 -13.93 7.59
N ALA A 586 -28.85 -12.95 7.92
CA ALA A 586 -28.48 -12.59 9.28
C ALA A 586 -28.40 -11.07 9.42
N VAL A 587 -28.88 -10.53 10.54
CA VAL A 587 -28.89 -9.08 10.82
C VAL A 587 -28.29 -8.81 12.19
N GLN A 588 -27.10 -8.23 12.20
CA GLN A 588 -26.42 -7.78 13.41
C GLN A 588 -26.94 -6.39 13.80
N ARG A 589 -27.74 -6.32 14.86
CA ARG A 589 -28.27 -5.05 15.41
C ARG A 589 -27.20 -4.30 16.22
N LYS A 590 -27.38 -2.99 16.34
CA LYS A 590 -26.48 -2.04 17.01
C LYS A 590 -25.03 -2.14 16.51
N ALA A 591 -24.88 -2.22 15.18
CA ALA A 591 -23.58 -2.36 14.53
C ALA A 591 -23.46 -1.43 13.31
N ARG A 592 -22.22 -1.02 13.02
CA ARG A 592 -21.88 -0.05 11.98
C ARG A 592 -20.55 -0.40 11.31
N GLY A 593 -20.37 0.06 10.07
CA GLY A 593 -19.11 -0.03 9.35
C GLY A 593 -17.96 0.81 9.94
N PRO A 594 -16.73 0.68 9.40
CA PRO A 594 -16.38 -0.10 8.21
C PRO A 594 -16.54 -1.60 8.44
N VAL A 595 -17.22 -2.28 7.50
CA VAL A 595 -17.46 -3.73 7.57
C VAL A 595 -16.41 -4.44 6.72
N HIS A 596 -15.71 -5.41 7.31
CA HIS A 596 -14.76 -6.27 6.60
C HIS A 596 -15.27 -7.71 6.65
N PHE A 597 -15.12 -8.47 5.57
CA PHE A 597 -15.48 -9.88 5.58
C PHE A 597 -14.66 -10.75 4.63
N VAL A 598 -14.57 -12.03 4.97
CA VAL A 598 -13.86 -13.07 4.22
C VAL A 598 -14.79 -14.25 3.99
N HIS A 599 -14.84 -14.75 2.75
CA HIS A 599 -15.62 -15.90 2.32
C HIS A 599 -14.66 -16.95 1.72
N SER A 600 -14.64 -18.17 2.27
CA SER A 600 -13.72 -19.26 1.91
C SER A 600 -14.36 -20.62 2.27
N GLU A 601 -13.94 -21.71 1.63
CA GLU A 601 -14.48 -23.08 1.76
C GLU A 601 -16.02 -23.15 1.94
N ASN A 602 -16.46 -23.21 3.21
CA ASN A 602 -17.82 -23.36 3.71
C ASN A 602 -18.15 -22.33 4.82
N TRP A 603 -17.36 -21.27 4.97
CA TRP A 603 -17.42 -20.32 6.08
C TRP A 603 -17.34 -18.87 5.61
N VAL A 604 -17.99 -17.98 6.37
CA VAL A 604 -17.91 -16.53 6.20
C VAL A 604 -17.61 -15.93 7.57
N VAL A 605 -16.61 -15.07 7.65
CA VAL A 605 -16.32 -14.24 8.83
C VAL A 605 -16.59 -12.80 8.44
N VAL A 606 -17.47 -12.14 9.18
CA VAL A 606 -17.77 -10.71 9.06
C VAL A 606 -17.31 -10.02 10.34
N SER A 607 -16.73 -8.83 10.22
CA SER A 607 -16.42 -7.97 11.35
C SER A 607 -16.95 -6.56 11.13
N SER A 608 -17.50 -5.98 12.19
CA SER A 608 -18.12 -4.64 12.21
C SER A 608 -17.91 -4.01 13.60
N SER A 609 -18.14 -2.71 13.71
CA SER A 609 -18.07 -2.02 15.01
C SER A 609 -19.42 -2.12 15.73
N CYS A 610 -19.40 -2.50 17.01
CA CYS A 610 -20.61 -2.51 17.84
C CYS A 610 -20.86 -1.12 18.42
N CYS A 611 -22.01 -0.51 18.13
CA CYS A 611 -22.38 0.82 18.61
C CYS A 611 -22.60 0.89 20.12
N SER A 612 -22.72 -0.27 20.80
CA SER A 612 -22.90 -0.37 22.26
C SER A 612 -21.60 -0.61 23.04
N CYS A 613 -20.49 -0.93 22.36
CA CYS A 613 -19.24 -1.34 23.02
C CYS A 613 -18.08 -0.45 22.57
N SER A 614 -17.47 0.27 23.51
CA SER A 614 -16.27 1.09 23.28
C SER A 614 -15.01 0.29 22.91
N SER A 615 -15.06 -1.04 23.03
CA SER A 615 -14.05 -1.98 22.54
C SER A 615 -14.71 -3.12 21.77
N CYS A 616 -14.41 -3.24 20.47
CA CYS A 616 -14.65 -4.45 19.68
C CYS A 616 -13.66 -4.52 18.52
N SER A 617 -12.63 -5.35 18.65
CA SER A 617 -11.61 -5.59 17.61
C SER A 617 -12.01 -6.76 16.70
N SER A 618 -11.76 -6.60 15.40
CA SER A 618 -12.05 -7.60 14.36
C SER A 618 -11.11 -8.82 14.42
N CYS A 619 -11.21 -9.80 13.50
CA CYS A 619 -10.19 -10.86 13.39
C CYS A 619 -10.02 -11.52 12.00
N SER A 620 -9.04 -12.44 11.92
CA SER A 620 -8.45 -13.09 10.73
C SER A 620 -7.60 -12.17 9.84
N CYS A 621 -6.27 -12.37 9.86
CA CYS A 621 -5.25 -11.66 9.07
C CYS A 621 -5.52 -10.15 8.95
N LEU A 622 -5.69 -9.49 10.09
CA LEU A 622 -5.93 -8.06 10.15
C LEU A 622 -4.65 -7.26 9.94
N GLY A 623 -4.73 -6.15 9.18
CA GLY A 623 -3.91 -4.98 9.47
C GLY A 623 -4.59 -4.16 10.58
N LEU A 624 -3.98 -4.09 11.76
CA LEU A 624 -4.45 -3.22 12.84
C LEU A 624 -4.14 -1.75 12.52
N PRO A 625 -4.87 -0.76 13.08
CA PRO A 625 -4.55 0.66 12.91
C PRO A 625 -3.13 1.05 13.35
N SER A 626 -2.54 0.30 14.30
CA SER A 626 -1.14 0.40 14.72
C SER A 626 -0.11 -0.09 13.70
N GLY A 627 -0.56 -0.69 12.59
CA GLY A 627 0.26 -1.30 11.56
C GLY A 627 0.83 -2.69 11.90
N ALA A 628 0.43 -3.29 13.02
CA ALA A 628 0.71 -4.69 13.33
C ALA A 628 -0.25 -5.62 12.53
N ILE A 629 0.25 -6.77 12.07
CA ILE A 629 -0.52 -7.72 11.26
C ILE A 629 -0.78 -9.01 12.03
N LEU A 630 -2.04 -9.23 12.43
CA LEU A 630 -2.45 -10.30 13.35
C LEU A 630 -2.91 -11.58 12.63
N SER A 631 -2.15 -12.67 12.77
CA SER A 631 -2.48 -13.99 12.24
C SER A 631 -3.29 -14.83 13.24
N LEU A 632 -4.61 -14.66 13.28
CA LEU A 632 -5.48 -15.50 14.12
C LEU A 632 -5.69 -16.92 13.54
N PRO A 633 -5.47 -18.00 14.32
CA PRO A 633 -5.87 -19.36 13.96
C PRO A 633 -7.39 -19.55 13.83
N LYS A 634 -7.84 -20.17 12.73
CA LYS A 634 -9.27 -20.45 12.43
C LYS A 634 -10.02 -21.20 13.54
N MET A 635 -9.33 -22.00 14.36
CA MET A 635 -9.94 -22.78 15.45
C MET A 635 -10.61 -21.92 16.54
N PHE A 636 -10.19 -20.67 16.73
CA PHE A 636 -10.86 -19.74 17.65
C PHE A 636 -12.19 -19.19 17.09
N LEU A 637 -12.41 -19.30 15.78
CA LEU A 637 -13.63 -18.87 15.07
C LEU A 637 -14.53 -20.06 14.65
N ASP A 638 -14.37 -21.23 15.28
CA ASP A 638 -15.29 -22.36 15.10
C ASP A 638 -16.62 -22.08 15.83
N PRO A 639 -17.77 -22.00 15.14
CA PRO A 639 -19.07 -21.70 15.77
C PRO A 639 -19.58 -22.85 16.66
N ARG A 640 -18.90 -24.01 16.68
CA ARG A 640 -19.25 -25.15 17.53
C ARG A 640 -18.47 -25.18 18.86
N ARG A 641 -17.70 -24.14 19.19
CA ARG A 641 -17.02 -24.02 20.49
C ARG A 641 -18.08 -24.03 21.62
N PRO A 642 -18.02 -24.98 22.58
CA PRO A 642 -19.09 -25.14 23.57
C PRO A 642 -18.97 -24.13 24.72
N GLU A 643 -20.09 -23.57 25.17
CA GLU A 643 -20.13 -22.76 26.40
C GLU A 643 -19.84 -23.63 27.66
N VAL A 644 -20.38 -24.85 27.67
CA VAL A 644 -20.14 -25.85 28.73
C VAL A 644 -19.54 -27.10 28.08
N VAL A 645 -18.35 -27.50 28.54
CA VAL A 645 -17.61 -28.63 27.95
C VAL A 645 -18.33 -29.95 28.22
N THR A 646 -18.74 -30.62 27.15
CA THR A 646 -19.29 -31.98 27.16
C THR A 646 -18.24 -33.01 26.75
N GLU A 647 -18.45 -34.30 27.05
CA GLU A 647 -17.47 -35.34 26.70
C GLU A 647 -17.22 -35.44 25.18
N HIS A 648 -18.26 -35.36 24.35
CA HIS A 648 -18.09 -35.30 22.89
C HIS A 648 -17.30 -34.08 22.40
N SER A 649 -17.46 -32.92 23.05
CA SER A 649 -16.67 -31.73 22.70
C SER A 649 -15.19 -31.88 23.11
N ARG A 650 -14.91 -32.66 24.15
CA ARG A 650 -13.56 -33.05 24.57
C ARG A 650 -12.95 -34.08 23.61
N GLU A 651 -13.73 -35.04 23.11
CA GLU A 651 -13.31 -35.99 22.07
C GLU A 651 -12.92 -35.27 20.76
N GLU A 652 -13.71 -34.27 20.34
CA GLU A 652 -13.39 -33.42 19.20
C GLU A 652 -12.28 -32.36 19.46
N ASN A 653 -11.74 -32.31 20.69
CA ASN A 653 -10.73 -31.33 21.12
C ASN A 653 -11.15 -29.87 20.85
N LEU A 654 -12.42 -29.54 21.10
CA LEU A 654 -12.95 -28.19 20.91
C LEU A 654 -12.56 -27.29 22.08
N ILE A 655 -11.96 -26.14 21.75
CA ILE A 655 -11.69 -25.08 22.73
C ILE A 655 -13.04 -24.54 23.24
N PRO A 656 -13.30 -24.47 24.56
CA PRO A 656 -14.53 -23.89 25.08
C PRO A 656 -14.74 -22.47 24.55
N TYR A 657 -15.99 -22.02 24.46
CA TYR A 657 -16.31 -20.67 24.04
C TYR A 657 -15.73 -19.65 25.01
N ALA A 658 -15.19 -18.56 24.47
CA ALA A 658 -14.72 -17.40 25.21
C ALA A 658 -15.06 -16.18 24.35
N PRO A 659 -15.85 -15.22 24.87
CA PRO A 659 -16.24 -14.02 24.12
C PRO A 659 -15.07 -13.05 23.94
N GLU A 660 -14.19 -12.98 24.94
CA GLU A 660 -12.96 -12.19 24.88
C GLU A 660 -11.85 -12.98 24.19
N MET A 661 -11.21 -12.35 23.19
CA MET A 661 -10.12 -12.94 22.42
C MET A 661 -8.82 -12.16 22.68
N PRO A 662 -7.87 -12.71 23.46
CA PRO A 662 -6.66 -11.98 23.82
C PRO A 662 -5.74 -11.82 22.60
N ILE A 663 -5.43 -10.57 22.24
CA ILE A 663 -4.46 -10.26 21.19
C ILE A 663 -3.05 -10.48 21.74
N ARG A 664 -2.40 -11.56 21.31
CA ARG A 664 -1.02 -11.88 21.67
C ARG A 664 -0.04 -11.27 20.68
N THR A 665 1.02 -10.66 21.18
CA THR A 665 2.14 -10.15 20.37
C THR A 665 2.84 -11.25 19.59
N GLU A 666 2.87 -12.47 20.14
CA GLU A 666 3.30 -13.73 19.51
C GLU A 666 2.65 -14.00 18.13
N TRP A 667 1.47 -13.43 17.87
CA TRP A 667 0.70 -13.65 16.63
C TRP A 667 0.85 -12.52 15.60
N PHE A 668 1.74 -11.55 15.86
CA PHE A 668 2.07 -10.47 14.91
C PHE A 668 3.15 -10.93 13.90
N ILE A 669 2.75 -11.24 12.67
CA ILE A 669 3.65 -11.78 11.63
C ILE A 669 4.70 -10.77 11.11
N ASN A 670 4.59 -9.51 11.52
CA ASN A 670 5.48 -8.43 11.14
C ASN A 670 6.25 -7.81 12.31
N TYR A 671 6.15 -8.36 13.53
CA TYR A 671 6.98 -8.00 14.69
C TYR A 671 7.21 -6.47 14.88
N ASN A 672 8.35 -5.91 14.42
CA ASN A 672 8.65 -4.47 14.49
C ASN A 672 8.47 -3.72 13.14
N GLN A 673 8.25 -4.43 12.04
CA GLN A 673 8.01 -3.90 10.70
C GLN A 673 6.55 -3.48 10.50
N THR A 674 6.09 -2.50 11.30
CA THR A 674 4.74 -1.92 11.18
C THR A 674 4.45 -1.39 9.77
N VAL A 675 3.22 -1.59 9.30
CA VAL A 675 2.71 -1.23 7.96
C VAL A 675 1.59 -0.22 8.11
N LEU A 676 1.83 1.05 7.82
CA LEU A 676 0.86 2.11 8.10
C LEU A 676 -0.26 2.15 7.05
N ARG A 677 -1.48 2.48 7.51
CA ARG A 677 -2.71 2.59 6.70
C ARG A 677 -2.92 1.41 5.73
N VAL A 678 -2.90 0.17 6.25
CA VAL A 678 -3.14 -1.06 5.46
C VAL A 678 -4.44 -0.94 4.67
N LYS A 679 -4.37 -1.02 3.33
CA LYS A 679 -5.51 -1.01 2.42
C LYS A 679 -5.96 -2.41 2.04
N GLY A 680 -5.04 -3.38 2.03
CA GLY A 680 -5.36 -4.78 1.77
C GLY A 680 -4.22 -5.73 2.09
N ILE A 681 -4.57 -7.00 2.24
CA ILE A 681 -3.62 -8.11 2.44
C ILE A 681 -3.91 -9.16 1.37
N TYR A 682 -2.89 -9.45 0.56
CA TYR A 682 -2.92 -10.45 -0.48
C TYR A 682 -2.24 -11.74 0.00
N THR A 683 -2.84 -12.89 -0.28
CA THR A 683 -2.36 -14.21 0.12
C THR A 683 -2.25 -15.12 -1.10
N ALA A 684 -1.12 -15.81 -1.24
CA ALA A 684 -0.87 -16.76 -2.32
C ALA A 684 -0.17 -18.03 -1.81
N PRO A 685 -0.55 -19.24 -2.31
CA PRO A 685 0.18 -20.46 -2.00
C PRO A 685 1.60 -20.38 -2.56
N SER A 686 2.61 -20.89 -1.86
CA SER A 686 3.99 -20.89 -2.37
C SER A 686 4.21 -21.99 -3.42
N GLY A 687 3.56 -23.14 -3.27
CA GLY A 687 3.86 -24.38 -4.00
C GLY A 687 4.43 -25.48 -3.09
N LEU A 688 4.78 -25.14 -1.84
CA LEU A 688 4.72 -26.02 -0.69
C LEU A 688 3.31 -25.95 -0.09
N GLU A 689 2.88 -26.97 0.65
CA GLU A 689 1.56 -27.03 1.28
C GLU A 689 1.54 -26.29 2.63
N SER A 690 2.64 -26.35 3.38
CA SER A 690 2.71 -25.74 4.72
C SER A 690 2.89 -24.22 4.72
N THR A 691 3.23 -23.61 3.56
CA THR A 691 3.73 -22.23 3.49
C THR A 691 2.92 -21.32 2.56
N CYS A 692 2.44 -20.19 3.12
CA CYS A 692 1.73 -19.15 2.39
C CYS A 692 2.60 -17.90 2.23
N LEU A 693 2.62 -17.32 1.03
CA LEU A 693 3.17 -15.99 0.79
C LEU A 693 2.11 -14.95 1.16
N VAL A 694 2.49 -13.95 1.95
CA VAL A 694 1.61 -12.85 2.38
C VAL A 694 2.23 -11.52 1.98
N VAL A 695 1.43 -10.64 1.37
CA VAL A 695 1.83 -9.25 1.09
C VAL A 695 0.76 -8.31 1.63
N ALA A 696 1.11 -7.49 2.60
CA ALA A 696 0.30 -6.36 3.05
C ALA A 696 0.70 -5.11 2.26
N TYR A 697 -0.30 -4.34 1.83
CA TYR A 697 -0.10 -3.06 1.14
C TYR A 697 -1.02 -1.99 1.71
N GLY A 698 -0.50 -0.78 1.85
CA GLY A 698 -1.20 0.36 2.45
C GLY A 698 -0.58 1.68 2.01
N LEU A 699 -0.04 2.43 2.97
CA LEU A 699 1.04 3.37 2.69
C LEU A 699 2.35 2.62 2.35
N ASP A 700 2.62 1.57 3.13
CA ASP A 700 3.82 0.75 3.01
C ASP A 700 3.52 -0.56 2.27
N ILE A 701 4.57 -1.24 1.81
CA ILE A 701 4.52 -2.62 1.34
C ILE A 701 5.30 -3.48 2.35
N TYR A 702 4.72 -4.60 2.79
CA TYR A 702 5.44 -5.64 3.54
C TYR A 702 5.12 -7.01 2.95
N GLN A 703 6.14 -7.79 2.63
CA GLN A 703 5.99 -9.19 2.23
C GLN A 703 6.63 -10.08 3.30
N THR A 704 5.97 -11.20 3.62
CA THR A 704 6.51 -12.25 4.49
C THR A 704 6.02 -13.64 4.06
N ARG A 705 6.38 -14.68 4.81
CA ARG A 705 5.90 -16.05 4.68
C ARG A 705 5.27 -16.49 5.99
N VAL A 706 4.13 -17.15 5.93
CA VAL A 706 3.39 -17.64 7.10
C VAL A 706 3.26 -19.16 7.01
N TYR A 707 3.40 -19.82 8.16
CA TYR A 707 3.45 -21.28 8.30
C TYR A 707 2.33 -21.78 9.24
N PRO A 708 1.05 -21.83 8.81
CA PRO A 708 -0.09 -22.02 9.72
C PRO A 708 -0.06 -23.32 10.54
N SER A 709 0.60 -24.36 10.02
CA SER A 709 0.73 -25.68 10.66
C SER A 709 2.18 -26.01 11.08
N LYS A 710 3.05 -24.99 11.16
CA LYS A 710 4.53 -25.11 11.06
C LYS A 710 4.97 -25.73 9.73
N GLN A 711 6.28 -25.71 9.45
CA GLN A 711 6.85 -26.34 8.26
C GLN A 711 6.92 -27.87 8.48
N PHE A 712 6.06 -28.63 7.81
CA PHE A 712 6.00 -30.11 7.90
C PHE A 712 6.46 -30.83 6.63
N ASP A 713 6.51 -30.10 5.50
CA ASP A 713 6.91 -30.56 4.16
C ASP A 713 8.35 -30.16 3.80
N VAL A 714 9.06 -29.53 4.73
CA VAL A 714 10.47 -29.14 4.65
C VAL A 714 11.21 -29.75 5.84
N LEU A 715 12.44 -30.23 5.61
CA LEU A 715 13.32 -30.67 6.69
C LEU A 715 13.71 -29.45 7.55
N LYS A 716 13.66 -29.57 8.88
CA LYS A 716 13.90 -28.42 9.76
C LYS A 716 15.29 -27.79 9.56
N ASP A 717 15.39 -26.49 9.86
CA ASP A 717 16.67 -25.76 9.88
C ASP A 717 17.62 -26.25 11.01
N ASP A 718 17.09 -26.74 12.14
CA ASP A 718 17.84 -27.31 13.29
C ASP A 718 18.26 -28.79 13.13
N TYR A 719 18.16 -29.37 11.94
CA TYR A 719 18.40 -30.79 11.73
C TYR A 719 19.88 -31.19 11.92
N ASP A 720 20.17 -32.09 12.86
CA ASP A 720 21.53 -32.54 13.17
C ASP A 720 22.08 -33.57 12.16
N TYR A 721 22.62 -33.04 11.05
CA TYR A 721 23.37 -33.80 10.05
C TYR A 721 24.63 -34.48 10.64
N VAL A 722 25.23 -33.95 11.71
CA VAL A 722 26.48 -34.45 12.29
C VAL A 722 26.21 -35.71 13.10
N LEU A 723 25.18 -35.70 13.94
CA LEU A 723 24.72 -36.88 14.69
C LEU A 723 24.42 -38.03 13.74
N ILE A 724 23.58 -37.82 12.73
CA ILE A 724 23.18 -38.89 11.80
C ILE A 724 24.37 -39.40 10.98
N SER A 725 25.26 -38.51 10.52
CA SER A 725 26.49 -38.93 9.83
C SER A 725 27.39 -39.76 10.75
N SER A 726 27.58 -39.34 12.00
CA SER A 726 28.42 -40.05 12.98
C SER A 726 27.86 -41.43 13.33
N VAL A 727 26.54 -41.56 13.48
CA VAL A 727 25.86 -42.83 13.72
C VAL A 727 26.00 -43.77 12.51
N LEU A 728 25.87 -43.26 11.29
CA LEU A 728 26.07 -44.06 10.07
C LEU A 728 27.53 -44.56 9.95
N PHE A 729 28.52 -43.71 10.22
CA PHE A 729 29.93 -44.14 10.26
C PHE A 729 30.19 -45.16 11.38
N ALA A 730 29.67 -44.94 12.59
CA ALA A 730 29.81 -45.87 13.71
C ALA A 730 29.20 -47.24 13.40
N LEU A 731 27.99 -47.28 12.81
CA LEU A 731 27.33 -48.52 12.37
C LEU A 731 28.12 -49.22 11.24
N PHE A 732 28.67 -48.46 10.29
CA PHE A 732 29.52 -49.02 9.22
C PHE A 732 30.78 -49.69 9.78
N PHE A 733 31.53 -49.00 10.64
CA PHE A 733 32.72 -49.57 11.27
C PHE A 733 32.39 -50.75 12.20
N ALA A 734 31.33 -50.65 13.01
CA ALA A 734 30.86 -51.75 13.85
C ALA A 734 30.47 -52.98 13.03
N THR A 735 29.82 -52.79 11.87
CA THR A 735 29.48 -53.87 10.94
C THR A 735 30.73 -54.52 10.33
N MET A 736 31.70 -53.72 9.89
CA MET A 736 32.96 -54.23 9.32
C MET A 736 33.80 -54.99 10.35
N ILE A 737 33.89 -54.49 11.58
CA ILE A 737 34.57 -55.15 12.70
C ILE A 737 33.84 -56.45 13.04
N SER A 738 32.51 -56.41 13.20
CA SER A 738 31.70 -57.60 13.53
C SER A 738 31.77 -58.68 12.45
N LYS A 739 31.76 -58.30 11.17
CA LYS A 739 31.97 -59.21 10.03
C LYS A 739 33.32 -59.93 10.13
N ARG A 740 34.42 -59.19 10.39
CA ARG A 740 35.76 -59.77 10.54
C ARG A 740 35.86 -60.69 11.76
N LEU A 741 35.30 -60.28 12.90
CA LEU A 741 35.24 -61.11 14.12
C LEU A 741 34.40 -62.38 13.91
N ALA A 742 33.28 -62.30 13.21
CA ALA A 742 32.45 -63.45 12.86
C ALA A 742 33.18 -64.42 11.92
N GLN A 743 33.87 -63.92 10.90
CA GLN A 743 34.69 -64.74 10.00
C GLN A 743 35.80 -65.48 10.74
N VAL A 744 36.54 -64.79 11.63
CA VAL A 744 37.57 -65.41 12.47
C VAL A 744 36.98 -66.43 13.45
N LYS A 745 35.83 -66.14 14.07
CA LYS A 745 35.14 -67.06 14.99
C LYS A 745 34.62 -68.32 14.28
N LEU A 746 34.14 -68.19 13.05
CA LEU A 746 33.72 -69.33 12.22
C LEU A 746 34.92 -70.16 11.76
N LEU A 747 36.01 -69.53 11.33
CA LEU A 747 37.25 -70.21 10.97
C LEU A 747 37.80 -71.00 12.16
N ASN A 748 37.94 -70.37 13.33
CA ASN A 748 38.40 -71.00 14.57
C ASN A 748 37.46 -72.10 15.09
N ARG A 749 36.21 -72.18 14.60
CA ARG A 749 35.27 -73.27 14.88
C ARG A 749 35.37 -74.41 13.85
N ALA A 750 35.81 -74.13 12.62
CA ALA A 750 36.02 -75.13 11.57
C ALA A 750 37.42 -75.78 11.62
N TRP A 751 38.36 -75.19 12.35
CA TRP A 751 39.69 -75.73 12.66
C TRP A 751 39.75 -76.40 14.05
N ARG A 752 38.59 -76.83 14.56
CA ARG A 752 38.39 -77.62 15.79
C ARG A 752 37.45 -78.78 15.50
#